data_AF-A0A7S3DIZ7-F1
#
_entry.id   AF-A0A7S3DIZ7-F1
#
_cell.length_a   1.000
_cell.length_b   1.000
_cell.length_c   1.000
_cell.angle_alpha   90.00
_cell.angle_beta   90.00
_cell.angle_gamma   90.00
#
_symmetry.space_group_name_H-M   'P 1'
#
loop_
_entity.id
_entity.type
_entity.pdbx_description
1 polymer ?
#
loop_
_entity_poly.entity_id
_entity_poly.type
_entity_poly.pdbx_seq_one_letter_code
_entity_poly.pdbx_strand_id
1 'polypeptide(L)'
;SGYACFSFLSFFFFFFFFFLFLLLFLFLFVFCRPAFLSTSGFILSFSLGLTPILPAYSLLSFFYLFSIFNLSTYPTFPSPHLTFSPPSHWSGIHVYTVTSMASGIARALTKLVGRGRTPFVPSLSSFLPRLLSSPSSHLASASPLPVFALTLSRGVKSWASGGKSLDDGMADFFPPSTGASVVAPAAAPSSVHDVADSRYLDRVLEGGSVVKVYCVSSSPNPILPWQNKPQAENTGSGFILSGRKILTNAHVVADHKVVQVRKHGDPDLYVAEVRAVGHDCDLALLSIEDERFWQGVLELELGSVPDLQDAVAVVGYPTGGDNISVTGGVVSRIERQTYVHGASQLLAVQIDAAINPGNSGGPALKNDKVVGVAFQNMMDADNIGYIIPVPIIEHFLADVEQHPSYKGFGHLGISVQMASNRSLRHYLGMAADQTGVVVCDVLPLAGAAKALKRHDVILEVEGKKVANDGTVAFRRSERVFFDYEVLSKQIGDVISMKVLRDGDVKEVEVEVKKADYLVTPTTYDELPKYFIHAGFVFTAFTQPYLREWGEDWAYTSPRQLHHEALFGIKKKEGQEIVIVGHVLADQINTGYEWLATHRVSKFNGEDILNLDDFWQKLRQNRETFLKIELHGGEIIILDRVEAEKASRRIMANYRISDTLLHSHHLRTGDDADMSGQE
;
A
#
# COMPACT_ATOMS: atom_id res chain seq x y z
N SER A 1 -46.30 -34.77 -15.89
CA SER A 1 -45.62 -34.52 -17.19
C SER A 1 -45.49 -33.04 -17.57
N GLY A 2 -46.24 -32.08 -17.00
CA GLY A 2 -46.19 -30.67 -17.43
C GLY A 2 -44.90 -29.88 -17.10
N TYR A 3 -44.26 -30.13 -15.95
CA TYR A 3 -43.15 -29.29 -15.45
C TYR A 3 -41.86 -29.33 -16.31
N ALA A 4 -41.53 -30.47 -16.92
CA ALA A 4 -40.31 -30.59 -17.73
C ALA A 4 -40.37 -29.77 -19.04
N CYS A 5 -41.56 -29.59 -19.61
CA CYS A 5 -41.73 -28.87 -20.88
C CYS A 5 -41.55 -27.36 -20.71
N PHE A 6 -41.97 -26.80 -19.57
CA PHE A 6 -41.88 -25.37 -19.28
C PHE A 6 -40.43 -24.91 -19.08
N SER A 7 -39.64 -25.65 -18.30
CA SER A 7 -38.21 -25.34 -18.10
C SER A 7 -37.41 -25.40 -19.41
N PHE A 8 -37.68 -26.38 -20.28
CA PHE A 8 -36.98 -26.50 -21.56
C PHE A 8 -37.30 -25.33 -22.51
N LEU A 9 -38.55 -24.87 -22.54
CA LEU A 9 -38.95 -23.74 -23.38
C LEU A 9 -38.34 -22.42 -22.88
N SER A 10 -38.36 -22.15 -21.57
CA SER A 10 -37.70 -20.97 -20.99
C SER A 10 -36.19 -20.96 -21.24
N PHE A 11 -35.52 -22.10 -21.11
CA PHE A 11 -34.07 -22.21 -21.37
C PHE A 11 -33.75 -21.94 -22.84
N PHE A 12 -34.56 -22.45 -23.76
CA PHE A 12 -34.38 -22.22 -25.20
C PHE A 12 -34.62 -20.75 -25.58
N PHE A 13 -35.66 -20.10 -25.03
CA PHE A 13 -35.90 -18.66 -25.26
C PHE A 13 -34.77 -17.78 -24.70
N PHE A 14 -34.25 -18.08 -23.52
CA PHE A 14 -33.13 -17.34 -22.94
C PHE A 14 -31.89 -17.39 -23.84
N PHE A 15 -31.49 -18.60 -24.28
CA PHE A 15 -30.35 -18.77 -25.18
C PHE A 15 -30.59 -18.12 -26.55
N PHE A 16 -31.80 -18.21 -27.11
CA PHE A 16 -32.12 -17.59 -28.40
C PHE A 16 -32.00 -16.06 -28.35
N PHE A 17 -32.56 -15.41 -27.33
CA PHE A 17 -32.46 -13.95 -27.18
C PHE A 17 -31.04 -13.49 -26.83
N PHE A 18 -30.30 -14.25 -26.01
CA PHE A 18 -28.89 -13.97 -25.73
C PHE A 18 -28.03 -14.04 -27.00
N PHE A 19 -28.22 -15.06 -27.84
CA PHE A 19 -27.47 -15.21 -29.09
C PHE A 19 -27.83 -14.13 -30.12
N LEU A 20 -29.11 -13.74 -30.19
CA LEU A 20 -29.58 -12.64 -31.05
C LEU A 20 -28.98 -11.29 -30.59
N PHE A 21 -28.89 -11.04 -29.28
CA PHE A 21 -28.25 -9.85 -28.73
C PHE A 21 -26.75 -9.81 -29.03
N LEU A 22 -26.05 -10.95 -28.87
CA LEU A 22 -24.62 -11.07 -29.19
C LEU A 22 -24.36 -10.79 -30.68
N LEU A 23 -25.20 -11.31 -31.58
CA LEU A 23 -25.15 -11.04 -33.02
C LEU A 23 -25.40 -9.56 -33.34
N LEU A 24 -26.35 -8.92 -32.67
CA LEU A 24 -26.63 -7.49 -32.86
C LEU A 24 -25.46 -6.61 -32.38
N PHE A 25 -24.85 -6.96 -31.25
CA PHE A 25 -23.68 -6.29 -30.70
C PHE A 25 -22.46 -6.43 -31.62
N LEU A 26 -22.16 -7.64 -32.11
CA LEU A 26 -21.12 -7.88 -33.10
C LEU A 26 -21.39 -7.17 -34.43
N PHE A 27 -22.65 -7.12 -34.88
CA PHE A 27 -23.01 -6.38 -36.09
C PHE A 27 -22.74 -4.88 -35.95
N LEU A 28 -23.15 -4.27 -34.84
CA LEU A 28 -22.86 -2.87 -34.54
C LEU A 28 -21.35 -2.61 -34.42
N PHE A 29 -20.60 -3.47 -33.72
CA PHE A 29 -19.17 -3.29 -33.50
C PHE A 29 -18.33 -3.48 -34.79
N VAL A 30 -18.75 -4.37 -35.70
CA VAL A 30 -18.02 -4.67 -36.95
C VAL A 30 -18.42 -3.74 -38.10
N PHE A 31 -19.70 -3.35 -38.20
CA PHE A 31 -20.22 -2.56 -39.34
C PHE A 31 -20.48 -1.08 -39.02
N CYS A 32 -20.62 -0.67 -37.76
CA CYS A 32 -20.73 0.73 -37.37
C CYS A 32 -19.42 1.22 -36.72
N ARG A 33 -18.43 1.59 -37.54
CA ARG A 33 -17.22 2.28 -37.06
C ARG A 33 -17.59 3.59 -36.34
N PRO A 34 -17.11 3.84 -35.11
CA PRO A 34 -17.05 5.19 -34.57
C PRO A 34 -15.90 5.92 -35.28
N ALA A 35 -16.24 6.90 -36.12
CA ALA A 35 -15.30 7.95 -36.47
C ALA A 35 -15.32 8.99 -35.35
N PHE A 36 -14.18 9.29 -34.73
CA PHE A 36 -13.70 10.67 -34.55
C PHE A 36 -12.28 10.69 -33.97
N LEU A 37 -11.48 11.63 -34.47
CA LEU A 37 -10.10 11.89 -34.04
C LEU A 37 -9.93 13.41 -33.91
N SER A 38 -9.45 13.85 -32.75
CA SER A 38 -8.70 15.11 -32.52
C SER A 38 -9.39 16.49 -32.59
N THR A 39 -9.00 17.31 -31.60
CA THR A 39 -8.78 18.78 -31.60
C THR A 39 -9.92 19.81 -31.51
N SER A 40 -9.60 20.83 -30.70
CA SER A 40 -10.09 22.22 -30.71
C SER A 40 -11.51 22.48 -30.17
N GLY A 41 -11.58 23.30 -29.12
CA GLY A 41 -12.83 23.66 -28.45
C GLY A 41 -13.47 24.96 -28.95
N PHE A 42 -14.69 25.21 -28.50
CA PHE A 42 -15.28 26.55 -28.32
C PHE A 42 -16.47 26.42 -27.35
N ILE A 43 -16.59 27.35 -26.39
CA ILE A 43 -17.79 27.48 -25.55
C ILE A 43 -18.68 28.55 -26.18
N LEU A 44 -19.95 28.22 -26.46
CA LEU A 44 -21.05 29.21 -26.41
C LEU A 44 -22.42 28.53 -26.30
N SER A 45 -23.23 29.08 -25.42
CA SER A 45 -24.53 28.58 -24.95
C SER A 45 -25.65 28.72 -26.00
N PHE A 46 -26.69 27.88 -25.96
CA PHE A 46 -28.09 28.35 -26.09
C PHE A 46 -29.17 27.40 -25.53
N SER A 47 -30.01 27.98 -24.67
CA SER A 47 -31.36 27.62 -24.17
C SER A 47 -32.00 26.22 -24.36
N LEU A 48 -32.36 25.65 -23.19
CA LEU A 48 -33.57 24.88 -22.85
C LEU A 48 -34.69 24.67 -23.90
N GLY A 49 -35.18 23.42 -23.99
CA GLY A 49 -36.48 23.09 -24.60
C GLY A 49 -36.88 21.60 -24.58
N LEU A 50 -37.69 21.19 -23.59
CA LEU A 50 -38.52 19.97 -23.52
C LEU A 50 -37.85 18.58 -23.32
N THR A 51 -38.16 18.00 -22.15
CA THR A 51 -38.12 16.54 -21.85
C THR A 51 -39.22 15.76 -22.61
N PRO A 52 -39.03 14.44 -22.81
CA PRO A 52 -39.97 13.52 -22.16
C PRO A 52 -39.30 12.41 -21.34
N ILE A 53 -40.13 11.71 -20.57
CA ILE A 53 -39.75 10.85 -19.45
C ILE A 53 -39.98 9.36 -19.78
N LEU A 54 -38.97 8.51 -19.51
CA LEU A 54 -39.03 7.04 -19.34
C LEU A 54 -39.34 6.16 -20.58
N PRO A 55 -38.68 4.98 -20.72
CA PRO A 55 -38.92 3.82 -19.85
C PRO A 55 -37.65 3.10 -19.33
N ALA A 56 -37.35 3.28 -18.04
CA ALA A 56 -36.34 2.50 -17.30
C ALA A 56 -36.94 1.67 -16.12
N TYR A 57 -38.15 2.00 -15.64
CA TYR A 57 -38.77 1.33 -14.48
C TYR A 57 -39.35 -0.06 -14.76
N SER A 58 -39.49 -0.47 -16.02
CA SER A 58 -39.98 -1.80 -16.40
C SER A 58 -38.95 -2.92 -16.18
N LEU A 59 -37.65 -2.61 -16.21
CA LEU A 59 -36.59 -3.61 -16.10
C LEU A 59 -36.29 -4.02 -14.64
N LEU A 60 -36.14 -3.06 -13.71
CA LEU A 60 -35.87 -3.38 -12.29
C LEU A 60 -37.01 -4.20 -11.66
N SER A 61 -38.26 -3.88 -12.02
CA SER A 61 -39.45 -4.56 -11.51
C SER A 61 -39.48 -6.06 -11.88
N PHE A 62 -38.90 -6.43 -13.02
CA PHE A 62 -38.89 -7.82 -13.51
C PHE A 62 -37.83 -8.68 -12.80
N PHE A 63 -36.66 -8.11 -12.50
CA PHE A 63 -35.61 -8.82 -11.76
C PHE A 63 -35.96 -9.02 -10.27
N TYR A 64 -36.60 -8.04 -9.62
CA TYR A 64 -36.93 -8.12 -8.19
C TYR A 64 -37.96 -9.23 -7.88
N LEU A 65 -38.95 -9.41 -8.76
CA LEU A 65 -39.97 -10.47 -8.64
C LEU A 65 -39.39 -11.89 -8.82
N PHE A 66 -38.35 -12.05 -9.64
CA PHE A 66 -37.73 -13.36 -9.87
C PHE A 66 -36.83 -13.81 -8.71
N SER A 67 -36.21 -12.87 -7.98
CA SER A 67 -35.38 -13.17 -6.80
C SER A 67 -36.18 -13.67 -5.60
N ILE A 68 -37.42 -13.21 -5.42
CA ILE A 68 -38.28 -13.59 -4.28
C ILE A 68 -38.76 -15.06 -4.38
N PHE A 69 -38.87 -15.62 -5.58
CA PHE A 69 -39.40 -16.97 -5.79
C PHE A 69 -38.38 -18.12 -5.64
N ASN A 70 -37.09 -17.83 -5.43
CA ASN A 70 -36.02 -18.85 -5.50
C ASN A 70 -35.29 -19.14 -4.17
N LEU A 71 -35.77 -18.59 -3.04
CA LEU A 71 -35.27 -18.91 -1.69
C LEU A 71 -36.36 -19.59 -0.83
N SER A 72 -36.59 -20.89 -1.05
CA SER A 72 -37.37 -21.74 -0.13
C SER A 72 -37.15 -23.25 -0.35
N THR A 73 -35.97 -23.78 -0.01
CA THR A 73 -35.74 -25.23 0.19
C THR A 73 -34.71 -25.51 1.29
N TYR A 74 -35.17 -25.70 2.52
CA TYR A 74 -34.45 -26.40 3.60
C TYR A 74 -35.43 -27.28 4.39
N PRO A 75 -35.02 -28.44 4.96
CA PRO A 75 -35.96 -29.44 5.47
C PRO A 75 -36.34 -29.27 6.96
N THR A 76 -37.65 -29.15 7.20
CA THR A 76 -38.47 -29.79 8.27
C THR A 76 -37.91 -30.04 9.68
N PHE A 77 -38.55 -29.43 10.69
CA PHE A 77 -39.14 -30.09 11.89
C PHE A 77 -40.29 -29.17 12.44
N PRO A 78 -41.16 -29.58 13.40
CA PRO A 78 -42.60 -29.34 13.22
C PRO A 78 -43.22 -28.23 14.09
N SER A 79 -44.08 -27.42 13.45
CA SER A 79 -45.47 -27.04 13.82
C SER A 79 -45.94 -27.07 15.30
N PRO A 80 -46.84 -26.14 15.72
CA PRO A 80 -48.06 -25.90 14.94
C PRO A 80 -48.76 -24.52 14.96
N HIS A 81 -49.70 -24.40 14.01
CA HIS A 81 -50.88 -23.53 13.93
C HIS A 81 -50.70 -22.00 13.83
N LEU A 82 -50.98 -21.47 12.62
CA LEU A 82 -52.08 -20.53 12.38
C LEU A 82 -52.43 -20.47 10.88
N THR A 83 -53.73 -20.36 10.57
CA THR A 83 -54.31 -20.48 9.21
C THR A 83 -54.75 -19.13 8.66
N PHE A 84 -54.50 -18.83 7.38
CA PHE A 84 -55.28 -17.85 6.61
C PHE A 84 -55.32 -18.18 5.11
N SER A 85 -56.46 -17.94 4.47
CA SER A 85 -56.75 -18.26 3.06
C SER A 85 -56.70 -17.01 2.16
N PRO A 86 -56.31 -17.13 0.87
CA PRO A 86 -56.39 -16.03 -0.10
C PRO A 86 -57.67 -16.07 -0.97
N PRO A 87 -58.21 -14.93 -1.42
CA PRO A 87 -59.28 -14.86 -2.42
C PRO A 87 -58.74 -14.82 -3.87
N SER A 88 -59.67 -14.93 -4.83
CA SER A 88 -59.47 -15.32 -6.23
C SER A 88 -59.44 -14.18 -7.27
N HIS A 89 -59.33 -14.58 -8.55
CA HIS A 89 -59.35 -13.77 -9.79
C HIS A 89 -57.99 -13.12 -10.14
N TRP A 90 -57.50 -13.11 -11.38
CA TRP A 90 -58.19 -13.00 -12.67
C TRP A 90 -57.76 -14.01 -13.74
N SER A 91 -58.60 -14.20 -14.76
CA SER A 91 -58.39 -15.10 -15.90
C SER A 91 -58.63 -14.41 -17.25
N GLY A 92 -57.68 -14.56 -18.18
CA GLY A 92 -57.94 -14.56 -19.62
C GLY A 92 -57.65 -13.28 -20.41
N ILE A 93 -56.84 -13.42 -21.48
CA ILE A 93 -57.01 -12.82 -22.81
C ILE A 93 -56.34 -13.77 -23.82
N HIS A 94 -56.90 -13.87 -25.03
CA HIS A 94 -56.60 -14.93 -26.01
C HIS A 94 -55.45 -14.63 -26.98
N VAL A 95 -54.86 -15.72 -27.48
CA VAL A 95 -53.90 -15.78 -28.60
C VAL A 95 -54.61 -15.59 -29.95
N TYR A 96 -54.10 -14.71 -30.83
CA TYR A 96 -54.08 -14.93 -32.30
C TYR A 96 -53.21 -13.87 -33.03
N THR A 97 -52.57 -14.32 -34.14
CA THR A 97 -51.87 -13.57 -35.22
C THR A 97 -50.32 -13.44 -35.21
N VAL A 98 -49.61 -14.51 -35.61
CA VAL A 98 -48.43 -14.40 -36.51
C VAL A 98 -48.38 -15.63 -37.45
N THR A 99 -49.13 -15.61 -38.55
CA THR A 99 -49.10 -16.68 -39.58
C THR A 99 -48.78 -16.17 -41.00
N SER A 100 -48.31 -14.92 -41.14
CA SER A 100 -47.95 -14.32 -42.44
C SER A 100 -46.45 -14.11 -42.68
N MET A 101 -45.59 -14.27 -41.66
CA MET A 101 -44.15 -13.96 -41.78
C MET A 101 -43.27 -15.14 -42.22
N ALA A 102 -43.73 -16.39 -42.01
CA ALA A 102 -42.94 -17.60 -42.30
C ALA A 102 -42.77 -17.90 -43.80
N SER A 103 -43.63 -17.37 -44.67
CA SER A 103 -43.63 -17.66 -46.12
C SER A 103 -42.65 -16.81 -46.94
N GLY A 104 -42.10 -15.73 -46.39
CA GLY A 104 -41.09 -14.90 -47.07
C GLY A 104 -39.68 -15.50 -47.01
N ILE A 105 -39.26 -15.94 -45.82
CA ILE A 105 -37.87 -16.36 -45.56
C ILE A 105 -37.53 -17.70 -46.23
N ALA A 106 -38.51 -18.60 -46.36
CA ALA A 106 -38.33 -19.91 -46.98
C ALA A 106 -37.97 -19.88 -48.49
N ARG A 107 -38.11 -18.73 -49.19
CA ARG A 107 -37.68 -18.59 -50.60
C ARG A 107 -36.25 -18.06 -50.76
N ALA A 108 -35.66 -17.47 -49.72
CA ALA A 108 -34.30 -16.93 -49.77
C ALA A 108 -33.22 -18.01 -49.57
N LEU A 109 -33.48 -18.97 -48.68
CA LEU A 109 -32.47 -19.94 -48.23
C LEU A 109 -32.23 -21.11 -49.23
N THR A 110 -33.18 -21.41 -50.11
CA THR A 110 -33.07 -22.53 -51.07
C THR A 110 -32.14 -22.24 -52.26
N LYS A 111 -31.54 -21.05 -52.35
CA LYS A 111 -30.62 -20.66 -53.44
C LYS A 111 -29.13 -20.77 -53.10
N LEU A 112 -28.74 -21.09 -51.86
CA LEU A 112 -27.37 -20.90 -51.37
C LEU A 112 -26.62 -22.17 -50.95
N VAL A 113 -27.23 -23.35 -50.97
CA VAL A 113 -26.52 -24.63 -50.72
C VAL A 113 -26.95 -25.70 -51.72
N GLY A 114 -26.08 -26.01 -52.68
CA GLY A 114 -26.31 -27.06 -53.67
C GLY A 114 -25.00 -27.74 -54.10
N ARG A 115 -24.79 -28.98 -53.60
CA ARG A 115 -23.69 -29.93 -53.93
C ARG A 115 -22.30 -29.55 -53.37
N GLY A 116 -21.50 -30.44 -52.77
CA GLY A 116 -21.79 -31.80 -52.28
C GLY A 116 -20.57 -32.76 -52.30
N ARG A 117 -20.46 -33.60 -51.25
CA ARG A 117 -19.65 -34.85 -51.11
C ARG A 117 -18.17 -34.76 -50.71
N THR A 118 -17.80 -35.69 -49.82
CA THR A 118 -16.49 -36.12 -49.28
C THR A 118 -15.89 -37.27 -50.15
N PRO A 119 -14.77 -37.98 -49.84
CA PRO A 119 -13.80 -37.93 -48.71
C PRO A 119 -12.28 -38.03 -49.13
N PHE A 120 -11.38 -38.40 -48.19
CA PHE A 120 -9.98 -38.93 -48.29
C PHE A 120 -8.77 -38.11 -47.76
N VAL A 121 -7.72 -38.88 -47.41
CA VAL A 121 -6.45 -38.57 -46.69
C VAL A 121 -5.41 -39.61 -47.19
N PRO A 122 -4.13 -39.30 -47.57
CA PRO A 122 -3.04 -39.10 -46.59
C PRO A 122 -1.78 -38.28 -47.05
N SER A 123 -0.79 -38.23 -46.14
CA SER A 123 0.70 -38.11 -46.26
C SER A 123 1.36 -37.66 -47.59
N LEU A 124 2.36 -36.76 -47.59
CA LEU A 124 3.78 -37.04 -47.26
C LEU A 124 4.68 -35.78 -47.25
N SER A 125 5.88 -35.92 -46.66
CA SER A 125 7.16 -35.14 -46.77
C SER A 125 7.39 -34.24 -48.00
N SER A 126 8.25 -33.21 -48.01
CA SER A 126 9.39 -32.77 -47.13
C SER A 126 9.84 -31.34 -47.51
N PHE A 127 10.59 -30.63 -46.65
CA PHE A 127 11.91 -30.02 -46.95
C PHE A 127 12.51 -29.30 -45.71
N LEU A 128 13.82 -29.48 -45.50
CA LEU A 128 14.72 -28.89 -44.48
C LEU A 128 15.78 -28.02 -45.22
N PRO A 129 16.71 -27.28 -44.57
CA PRO A 129 16.86 -26.88 -43.16
C PRO A 129 17.20 -25.37 -42.94
N ARG A 130 17.48 -25.01 -41.67
CA ARG A 130 17.99 -23.73 -41.13
C ARG A 130 19.40 -23.31 -41.63
N LEU A 131 19.72 -22.02 -41.47
CA LEU A 131 20.96 -21.33 -40.97
C LEU A 131 20.93 -19.86 -41.48
N LEU A 132 21.55 -18.80 -40.91
CA LEU A 132 22.68 -18.63 -39.98
C LEU A 132 22.60 -17.28 -39.21
N SER A 133 23.61 -16.98 -38.38
CA SER A 133 23.77 -15.82 -37.47
C SER A 133 24.53 -14.61 -38.05
N SER A 134 24.59 -13.51 -37.29
CA SER A 134 25.43 -12.30 -37.46
C SER A 134 26.95 -12.57 -37.34
N PRO A 135 27.88 -11.67 -37.76
CA PRO A 135 28.34 -10.55 -36.90
C PRO A 135 28.84 -9.25 -37.64
N SER A 136 29.63 -8.41 -36.95
CA SER A 136 29.87 -6.95 -37.14
C SER A 136 31.15 -6.51 -37.91
N SER A 137 31.25 -5.23 -38.36
CA SER A 137 32.27 -4.21 -37.93
C SER A 137 32.73 -3.10 -38.93
N HIS A 138 32.98 -1.90 -38.37
CA HIS A 138 33.96 -0.81 -38.68
C HIS A 138 34.02 0.11 -39.95
N LEU A 139 34.21 1.42 -39.65
CA LEU A 139 35.12 2.46 -40.23
C LEU A 139 34.68 3.55 -41.29
N ALA A 140 34.82 4.82 -40.85
CA ALA A 140 35.47 5.99 -41.51
C ALA A 140 34.74 7.03 -42.42
N SER A 141 34.81 8.30 -41.94
CA SER A 141 34.98 9.62 -42.62
C SER A 141 34.09 10.10 -43.79
N ALA A 142 33.45 11.28 -43.62
CA ALA A 142 33.76 12.54 -44.35
C ALA A 142 32.77 13.70 -44.02
N SER A 143 33.26 14.95 -44.04
CA SER A 143 32.45 16.21 -44.07
C SER A 143 32.60 16.87 -45.47
N PRO A 144 31.73 17.81 -45.93
CA PRO A 144 31.66 19.18 -45.38
C PRO A 144 30.28 19.91 -45.41
N LEU A 145 30.33 21.14 -44.86
CA LEU A 145 29.42 22.32 -44.78
C LEU A 145 28.62 22.71 -46.06
N PRO A 146 27.65 23.68 -46.07
CA PRO A 146 27.56 24.86 -45.18
C PRO A 146 26.17 25.48 -44.77
N VAL A 147 26.22 26.24 -43.66
CA VAL A 147 25.68 27.60 -43.41
C VAL A 147 24.26 27.99 -43.88
N PHE A 148 23.41 28.39 -42.91
CA PHE A 148 22.90 29.78 -42.85
C PHE A 148 22.55 30.19 -41.41
N ALA A 149 22.97 31.40 -41.03
CA ALA A 149 22.63 32.02 -39.74
C ALA A 149 21.76 33.26 -39.98
N LEU A 150 20.87 33.58 -39.05
CA LEU A 150 20.26 34.92 -38.98
C LEU A 150 19.88 35.25 -37.53
N THR A 151 20.63 36.20 -36.98
CA THR A 151 20.39 36.85 -35.69
C THR A 151 19.66 38.17 -35.92
N LEU A 152 18.83 38.60 -34.96
CA LEU A 152 18.40 39.97 -34.61
C LEU A 152 16.95 39.89 -34.05
N SER A 153 16.48 40.61 -33.04
CA SER A 153 17.02 41.34 -31.88
C SER A 153 15.85 42.18 -31.31
N ARG A 154 15.69 42.22 -29.98
CA ARG A 154 15.12 43.31 -29.14
C ARG A 154 13.99 44.21 -29.69
N GLY A 155 12.89 44.32 -28.93
CA GLY A 155 11.93 45.42 -29.11
C GLY A 155 10.79 45.47 -28.08
N VAL A 156 11.06 45.99 -26.87
CA VAL A 156 10.03 46.29 -25.85
C VAL A 156 9.40 47.66 -26.13
N LYS A 157 8.06 47.78 -26.07
CA LYS A 157 7.35 48.86 -25.34
C LYS A 157 5.83 48.68 -25.29
N SER A 158 5.26 49.12 -24.17
CA SER A 158 3.82 49.18 -23.91
C SER A 158 3.18 50.44 -24.48
N TRP A 159 1.86 50.43 -24.62
CA TRP A 159 1.06 51.66 -24.50
C TRP A 159 -0.28 51.36 -23.84
N ALA A 160 -0.86 52.37 -23.19
CA ALA A 160 -2.11 52.29 -22.44
C ALA A 160 -3.01 53.49 -22.78
N SER A 161 -4.21 53.51 -22.20
CA SER A 161 -5.27 54.54 -22.27
C SER A 161 -6.27 54.44 -23.43
N GLY A 162 -7.53 54.75 -23.13
CA GLY A 162 -8.64 54.79 -24.10
C GLY A 162 -9.97 54.26 -23.56
N GLY A 163 -10.49 54.79 -22.46
CA GLY A 163 -11.83 54.43 -21.97
C GLY A 163 -12.95 55.26 -22.62
N LYS A 164 -14.19 54.76 -22.55
CA LYS A 164 -15.43 55.56 -22.59
C LYS A 164 -16.61 54.75 -22.05
N SER A 165 -17.47 55.40 -21.25
CA SER A 165 -18.71 54.85 -20.72
C SER A 165 -19.88 55.03 -21.71
N LEU A 166 -20.95 54.27 -21.48
CA LEU A 166 -22.32 54.64 -21.79
C LEU A 166 -23.19 54.16 -20.60
N ASP A 167 -24.02 55.05 -20.09
CA ASP A 167 -24.94 54.84 -18.96
C ASP A 167 -26.37 54.48 -19.45
N ASP A 168 -27.29 54.36 -18.48
CA ASP A 168 -28.74 54.15 -18.57
C ASP A 168 -29.21 52.73 -18.93
N GLY A 169 -30.11 52.07 -18.18
CA GLY A 169 -30.76 52.43 -16.91
C GLY A 169 -32.12 51.74 -16.76
N MET A 170 -32.32 50.90 -15.73
CA MET A 170 -33.65 50.38 -15.31
C MET A 170 -33.56 49.81 -13.88
N ALA A 171 -34.66 49.87 -13.14
CA ALA A 171 -34.63 50.03 -11.67
C ALA A 171 -34.89 48.78 -10.82
N ASP A 172 -34.33 48.83 -9.61
CA ASP A 172 -34.86 48.40 -8.31
C ASP A 172 -35.76 47.14 -8.20
N PHE A 173 -35.28 46.15 -7.43
CA PHE A 173 -36.02 45.50 -6.34
C PHE A 173 -35.08 44.57 -5.55
N PHE A 174 -34.60 44.99 -4.36
CA PHE A 174 -34.26 44.19 -3.15
C PHE A 174 -33.53 45.07 -2.12
N PRO A 175 -33.70 44.87 -0.78
CA PRO A 175 -33.10 45.72 0.23
C PRO A 175 -31.61 45.40 0.49
N PRO A 176 -30.79 46.38 0.94
CA PRO A 176 -29.35 46.18 1.12
C PRO A 176 -29.02 45.34 2.36
N SER A 177 -28.22 44.29 2.18
CA SER A 177 -27.54 43.63 3.29
C SER A 177 -26.31 44.45 3.71
N THR A 178 -26.08 44.56 5.02
CA THR A 178 -24.92 45.25 5.58
C THR A 178 -23.64 44.48 5.27
N GLY A 179 -22.82 45.00 4.35
CA GLY A 179 -21.53 44.42 4.01
C GLY A 179 -20.53 44.52 5.15
N ALA A 180 -20.30 43.41 5.85
CA ALA A 180 -19.10 43.25 6.66
C ALA A 180 -17.89 43.20 5.72
N SER A 181 -16.87 44.03 5.99
CA SER A 181 -15.64 44.04 5.20
C SER A 181 -14.90 42.72 5.41
N VAL A 182 -14.93 41.85 4.39
CA VAL A 182 -14.05 40.68 4.34
C VAL A 182 -12.66 41.20 4.03
N VAL A 183 -11.81 41.25 5.07
CA VAL A 183 -10.37 41.41 4.88
C VAL A 183 -9.88 40.19 4.11
N ALA A 184 -9.43 40.40 2.88
CA ALA A 184 -8.84 39.33 2.09
C ALA A 184 -7.62 38.78 2.84
N PRO A 185 -7.42 37.45 2.90
CA PRO A 185 -6.20 36.89 3.47
C PRO A 185 -4.99 37.43 2.68
N ALA A 186 -3.90 37.73 3.39
CA ALA A 186 -2.66 38.15 2.76
C ALA A 186 -2.21 37.08 1.76
N ALA A 187 -1.74 37.50 0.59
CA ALA A 187 -1.22 36.58 -0.42
C ALA A 187 -0.05 35.79 0.16
N ALA A 188 -0.06 34.46 -0.03
CA ALA A 188 1.06 33.62 0.36
C ALA A 188 2.33 34.04 -0.40
N PRO A 189 3.51 34.01 0.26
CA PRO A 189 4.77 34.37 -0.39
C PRO A 189 5.01 33.46 -1.60
N SER A 190 5.01 34.06 -2.79
CA SER A 190 4.98 33.33 -4.07
C SER A 190 6.38 33.09 -4.64
N SER A 191 7.42 33.28 -3.82
CA SER A 191 8.82 33.14 -4.23
C SER A 191 9.67 32.50 -3.13
N VAL A 192 10.62 31.65 -3.52
CA VAL A 192 11.60 30.98 -2.64
C VAL A 192 12.45 32.01 -1.85
N HIS A 193 12.53 33.27 -2.32
CA HIS A 193 13.30 34.33 -1.68
C HIS A 193 12.73 34.84 -0.35
N ASP A 194 11.46 34.58 -0.04
CA ASP A 194 10.83 34.96 1.25
C ASP A 194 10.86 33.82 2.29
N VAL A 195 11.42 32.66 1.94
CA VAL A 195 11.19 31.37 2.64
C VAL A 195 12.33 30.99 3.61
N ALA A 196 13.55 31.46 3.32
CA ALA A 196 14.73 31.38 4.18
C ALA A 196 15.59 32.63 3.94
N ASP A 197 16.53 32.97 4.84
CA ASP A 197 17.55 33.97 4.50
C ASP A 197 18.29 33.45 3.26
N SER A 198 18.19 34.17 2.13
CA SER A 198 18.73 33.69 0.86
C SER A 198 20.22 33.39 0.98
N ARG A 199 20.94 34.14 1.84
CA ARG A 199 22.37 33.95 2.11
C ARG A 199 22.68 32.68 2.91
N TYR A 200 21.72 32.14 3.67
CA TYR A 200 21.88 30.82 4.27
C TYR A 200 21.61 29.73 3.26
N LEU A 201 20.55 29.86 2.46
CA LEU A 201 20.27 28.89 1.40
C LEU A 201 21.44 28.78 0.42
N ASP A 202 22.01 29.91 -0.03
CA ASP A 202 23.22 29.94 -0.86
C ASP A 202 24.37 29.17 -0.19
N ARG A 203 24.62 29.37 1.12
CA ARG A 203 25.63 28.63 1.89
C ARG A 203 25.35 27.13 2.03
N VAL A 204 24.08 26.70 2.07
CA VAL A 204 23.69 25.28 2.10
C VAL A 204 23.95 24.61 0.75
N LEU A 205 23.68 25.33 -0.35
CA LEU A 205 23.91 24.86 -1.72
C LEU A 205 25.42 24.80 -2.04
N GLU A 206 26.17 25.85 -1.69
CA GLU A 206 27.63 25.93 -1.90
C GLU A 206 28.43 25.06 -0.91
N GLY A 207 27.96 24.93 0.34
CA GLY A 207 28.65 24.24 1.43
C GLY A 207 28.52 22.72 1.44
N GLY A 208 27.98 22.11 0.38
CA GLY A 208 27.87 20.65 0.25
C GLY A 208 27.01 19.96 1.30
N SER A 209 26.19 20.71 2.06
CA SER A 209 25.38 20.22 3.19
C SER A 209 24.32 19.19 2.78
N VAL A 210 23.80 19.32 1.55
CA VAL A 210 22.79 18.44 0.98
C VAL A 210 23.43 17.59 -0.11
N VAL A 211 23.21 16.28 -0.02
CA VAL A 211 23.90 15.27 -0.80
C VAL A 211 22.92 14.40 -1.57
N LYS A 212 23.34 13.93 -2.76
CA LYS A 212 22.59 12.94 -3.52
C LYS A 212 23.00 11.56 -3.05
N VAL A 213 22.01 10.74 -2.67
CA VAL A 213 22.20 9.36 -2.24
C VAL A 213 21.88 8.44 -3.41
N TYR A 214 22.76 7.48 -3.66
CA TYR A 214 22.64 6.42 -4.65
C TYR A 214 22.60 5.10 -3.90
N CYS A 215 21.61 4.25 -4.19
CA CYS A 215 21.48 2.94 -3.59
C CYS A 215 21.30 1.89 -4.69
N VAL A 216 22.17 0.88 -4.71
CA VAL A 216 21.91 -0.38 -5.41
C VAL A 216 21.27 -1.32 -4.41
N SER A 217 20.00 -1.68 -4.61
CA SER A 217 19.25 -2.60 -3.75
C SER A 217 18.91 -3.90 -4.48
N SER A 218 18.61 -4.94 -3.70
CA SER A 218 18.10 -6.21 -4.21
C SER A 218 17.31 -6.88 -3.08
N SER A 219 16.00 -6.65 -3.10
CA SER A 219 15.04 -7.16 -2.12
C SER A 219 14.88 -8.68 -2.22
N PRO A 220 14.63 -9.38 -1.10
CA PRO A 220 14.25 -10.79 -1.13
C PRO A 220 12.95 -11.04 -1.91
N ASN A 221 12.75 -12.27 -2.39
CA ASN A 221 11.49 -12.70 -3.00
C ASN A 221 10.64 -13.48 -1.98
N PRO A 222 9.49 -12.96 -1.50
CA PRO A 222 8.67 -13.64 -0.50
C PRO A 222 8.09 -15.00 -0.94
N ILE A 223 7.86 -15.23 -2.24
CA ILE A 223 7.34 -16.51 -2.77
C ILE A 223 8.46 -17.55 -2.93
N LEU A 224 9.64 -17.10 -3.36
CA LEU A 224 10.83 -17.93 -3.57
C LEU A 224 11.96 -17.43 -2.64
N PRO A 225 11.87 -17.68 -1.32
CA PRO A 225 12.68 -17.00 -0.30
C PRO A 225 14.19 -17.30 -0.33
N TRP A 226 14.64 -18.25 -1.15
CA TRP A 226 16.05 -18.48 -1.50
C TRP A 226 16.56 -17.59 -2.65
N GLN A 227 15.73 -16.67 -3.16
CA GLN A 227 16.08 -15.76 -4.26
C GLN A 227 15.87 -14.30 -3.84
N ASN A 228 16.69 -13.42 -4.41
CA ASN A 228 16.39 -11.99 -4.44
C ASN A 228 15.71 -11.64 -5.78
N LYS A 229 14.96 -10.54 -5.76
CA LYS A 229 14.49 -9.85 -6.96
C LYS A 229 15.69 -9.23 -7.71
N PRO A 230 15.54 -8.94 -9.03
CA PRO A 230 16.57 -8.25 -9.80
C PRO A 230 17.07 -6.99 -9.10
N GLN A 231 18.35 -6.67 -9.28
CA GLN A 231 18.92 -5.44 -8.74
C GLN A 231 18.20 -4.21 -9.30
N ALA A 232 17.98 -3.22 -8.44
CA ALA A 232 17.44 -1.93 -8.80
C ALA A 232 18.40 -0.82 -8.34
N GLU A 233 18.46 0.26 -9.11
CA GLU A 233 19.11 1.51 -8.73
C GLU A 233 18.05 2.50 -8.25
N ASN A 234 18.22 3.02 -7.05
CA ASN A 234 17.39 4.08 -6.49
C ASN A 234 18.26 5.31 -6.20
N THR A 235 17.66 6.50 -6.30
CA THR A 235 18.32 7.75 -5.92
C THR A 235 17.41 8.58 -5.03
N GLY A 236 17.97 9.10 -3.95
CA GLY A 236 17.32 10.04 -3.05
C GLY A 236 18.23 11.20 -2.68
N SER A 237 17.80 11.95 -1.68
CA SER A 237 18.54 13.05 -1.07
C SER A 237 18.93 12.68 0.36
N GLY A 238 19.94 13.36 0.87
CA GLY A 238 20.33 13.31 2.28
C GLY A 238 20.96 14.63 2.69
N PHE A 239 21.24 14.79 3.98
CA PHE A 239 21.94 15.97 4.46
C PHE A 239 22.83 15.68 5.67
N ILE A 240 23.84 16.53 5.82
CA ILE A 240 24.86 16.42 6.85
C ILE A 240 24.35 17.09 8.14
N LEU A 241 24.34 16.31 9.22
CA LEU A 241 24.11 16.75 10.60
C LEU A 241 25.43 16.76 11.38
N SER A 242 25.42 17.46 12.51
CA SER A 242 26.57 17.58 13.40
C SER A 242 27.16 16.23 13.83
N GLY A 243 28.49 16.18 13.87
CA GLY A 243 29.22 14.98 14.27
C GLY A 243 29.33 13.94 13.16
N ARG A 244 29.46 14.39 11.90
CA ARG A 244 29.70 13.54 10.72
C ARG A 244 28.60 12.50 10.46
N LYS A 245 27.35 12.93 10.63
CA LYS A 245 26.14 12.12 10.39
C LYS A 245 25.49 12.54 9.08
N ILE A 246 25.03 11.59 8.28
CA ILE A 246 24.19 11.88 7.10
C ILE A 246 22.81 11.28 7.36
N LEU A 247 21.77 12.11 7.34
CA LEU A 247 20.38 11.64 7.45
C LEU A 247 19.75 11.55 6.06
N THR A 248 18.96 10.50 5.82
CA THR A 248 18.15 10.28 4.61
C THR A 248 16.88 9.49 4.99
N ASN A 249 16.04 9.10 4.03
CA ASN A 249 14.89 8.23 4.29
C ASN A 249 15.29 6.74 4.29
N ALA A 250 14.56 5.91 5.03
CA ALA A 250 14.75 4.47 5.04
C ALA A 250 14.44 3.86 3.66
N HIS A 251 13.38 4.31 2.97
CA HIS A 251 13.01 3.79 1.65
C HIS A 251 14.07 4.07 0.55
N VAL A 252 14.98 5.02 0.77
CA VAL A 252 16.08 5.31 -0.16
C VAL A 252 17.15 4.21 -0.10
N VAL A 253 17.34 3.59 1.08
CA VAL A 253 18.40 2.60 1.35
C VAL A 253 17.89 1.20 1.77
N ALA A 254 16.58 0.95 1.62
CA ALA A 254 15.99 -0.34 1.92
C ALA A 254 16.52 -1.45 1.00
N ASP A 255 16.82 -2.61 1.57
CA ASP A 255 17.41 -3.78 0.92
C ASP A 255 18.74 -3.50 0.18
N HIS A 256 19.48 -2.48 0.62
CA HIS A 256 20.72 -2.04 0.00
C HIS A 256 21.78 -3.16 -0.11
N LYS A 257 22.66 -2.98 -1.09
CA LYS A 257 23.86 -3.80 -1.34
C LYS A 257 25.10 -2.92 -1.45
N VAL A 258 24.94 -1.72 -2.03
CA VAL A 258 25.93 -0.64 -2.01
C VAL A 258 25.18 0.69 -1.88
N VAL A 259 25.64 1.55 -0.97
CA VAL A 259 25.18 2.95 -0.87
C VAL A 259 26.35 3.87 -1.18
N GLN A 260 26.10 4.88 -2.01
CA GLN A 260 27.07 5.92 -2.36
C GLN A 260 26.44 7.30 -2.22
N VAL A 261 27.26 8.31 -2.00
CA VAL A 261 26.85 9.68 -1.75
C VAL A 261 27.71 10.64 -2.57
N ARG A 262 27.10 11.70 -3.09
CA ARG A 262 27.80 12.79 -3.81
C ARG A 262 27.35 14.16 -3.28
N LYS A 263 28.31 15.04 -3.00
CA LYS A 263 28.04 16.44 -2.60
C LYS A 263 27.62 17.28 -3.82
N HIS A 264 27.01 18.44 -3.58
CA HIS A 264 26.77 19.39 -4.66
C HIS A 264 28.11 19.90 -5.23
N GLY A 265 28.23 19.98 -6.57
CA GLY A 265 29.44 20.43 -7.25
C GLY A 265 30.64 19.46 -7.24
N ASP A 266 30.56 18.36 -6.50
CA ASP A 266 31.62 17.35 -6.40
C ASP A 266 31.41 16.24 -7.45
N PRO A 267 32.40 15.91 -8.30
CA PRO A 267 32.28 14.81 -9.25
C PRO A 267 32.43 13.42 -8.61
N ASP A 268 33.04 13.30 -7.42
CA ASP A 268 33.42 12.02 -6.84
C ASP A 268 32.24 11.36 -6.08
N LEU A 269 32.09 10.04 -6.27
CA LEU A 269 31.17 9.21 -5.49
C LEU A 269 31.89 8.61 -4.28
N TYR A 270 31.35 8.88 -3.09
CA TYR A 270 31.88 8.36 -1.83
C TYR A 270 31.03 7.18 -1.36
N VAL A 271 31.66 6.06 -0.98
CA VAL A 271 30.93 4.91 -0.41
C VAL A 271 30.46 5.28 1.00
N ALA A 272 29.19 4.98 1.29
CA ALA A 272 28.59 5.20 2.59
C ALA A 272 28.13 3.88 3.21
N GLU A 273 28.30 3.76 4.53
CA GLU A 273 27.77 2.67 5.33
C GLU A 273 26.44 3.09 5.97
N VAL A 274 25.45 2.20 5.93
CA VAL A 274 24.18 2.38 6.67
C VAL A 274 24.40 1.98 8.13
N ARG A 275 24.32 2.95 9.04
CA ARG A 275 24.53 2.75 10.49
C ARG A 275 23.25 2.34 11.22
N ALA A 276 22.11 2.87 10.78
CA ALA A 276 20.80 2.51 11.31
C ALA A 276 19.70 2.79 10.28
N VAL A 277 18.63 1.98 10.31
CA VAL A 277 17.42 2.18 9.51
C VAL A 277 16.20 2.04 10.43
N GLY A 278 15.34 3.05 10.40
CA GLY A 278 14.03 3.05 11.05
C GLY A 278 12.94 3.10 9.99
N HIS A 279 12.49 1.93 9.53
CA HIS A 279 11.43 1.83 8.52
C HIS A 279 10.11 2.43 9.02
N ASP A 280 9.78 2.25 10.30
CA ASP A 280 8.57 2.79 10.93
C ASP A 280 8.51 4.32 10.90
N CYS A 281 9.63 5.02 11.05
CA CYS A 281 9.73 6.47 10.90
C CYS A 281 10.26 6.95 9.55
N ASP A 282 10.53 6.03 8.61
CA ASP A 282 11.16 6.28 7.32
C ASP A 282 12.46 7.12 7.40
N LEU A 283 13.35 6.82 8.36
CA LEU A 283 14.65 7.49 8.52
C LEU A 283 15.81 6.48 8.42
N ALA A 284 16.93 6.91 7.86
CA ALA A 284 18.18 6.16 7.89
C ALA A 284 19.38 7.07 8.17
N LEU A 285 20.33 6.55 8.93
CA LEU A 285 21.58 7.20 9.29
C LEU A 285 22.74 6.57 8.52
N LEU A 286 23.47 7.38 7.75
CA LEU A 286 24.65 6.96 7.01
C LEU A 286 25.93 7.59 7.58
N SER A 287 27.06 6.92 7.36
CA SER A 287 28.40 7.42 7.65
C SER A 287 29.34 7.19 6.47
N ILE A 288 30.38 8.03 6.35
CA ILE A 288 31.42 7.91 5.32
C ILE A 288 32.78 7.95 6.00
N GLU A 289 33.62 6.94 5.74
CA GLU A 289 34.98 6.86 6.30
C GLU A 289 35.98 7.77 5.58
N ASP A 290 35.71 8.13 4.32
CA ASP A 290 36.62 8.94 3.51
C ASP A 290 36.65 10.40 3.98
N GLU A 291 37.76 10.78 4.63
CA GLU A 291 38.05 12.14 5.11
C GLU A 291 37.92 13.23 4.02
N ARG A 292 38.06 12.89 2.73
CA ARG A 292 37.89 13.86 1.63
C ARG A 292 36.44 14.32 1.48
N PHE A 293 35.47 13.46 1.82
CA PHE A 293 34.05 13.84 1.83
C PHE A 293 33.80 14.99 2.83
N TRP A 294 34.36 14.90 4.03
CA TRP A 294 34.16 15.85 5.13
C TRP A 294 34.88 17.20 4.98
N GLN A 295 35.67 17.40 3.93
CA GLN A 295 36.37 18.66 3.69
C GLN A 295 35.42 19.75 3.19
N GLY A 296 35.39 20.88 3.91
CA GLY A 296 34.64 22.08 3.52
C GLY A 296 33.12 21.97 3.68
N VAL A 297 32.59 20.90 4.27
CA VAL A 297 31.14 20.73 4.44
C VAL A 297 30.60 21.63 5.55
N LEU A 298 29.43 22.23 5.30
CA LEU A 298 28.62 22.88 6.32
C LEU A 298 27.66 21.86 6.95
N GLU A 299 27.81 21.60 8.24
CA GLU A 299 26.86 20.77 9.00
C GLU A 299 25.56 21.56 9.28
N LEU A 300 24.40 20.91 9.16
CA LEU A 300 23.10 21.52 9.46
C LEU A 300 22.68 21.26 10.90
N GLU A 301 21.95 22.21 11.47
CA GLU A 301 21.41 22.11 12.84
C GLU A 301 19.89 21.89 12.82
N LEU A 302 19.41 20.99 13.68
CA LEU A 302 17.98 20.79 13.91
C LEU A 302 17.36 22.01 14.58
N GLY A 303 16.12 22.33 14.18
CA GLY A 303 15.29 23.39 14.73
C GLY A 303 14.21 22.86 15.66
N SER A 304 13.00 23.42 15.55
CA SER A 304 11.81 22.91 16.22
C SER A 304 10.73 22.60 15.17
N VAL A 305 9.70 21.81 15.53
CA VAL A 305 8.50 21.68 14.68
C VAL A 305 7.97 23.09 14.37
N PRO A 306 7.71 23.42 13.10
CA PRO A 306 7.23 24.74 12.72
C PRO A 306 5.76 24.94 13.15
N ASP A 307 5.31 26.19 13.13
CA ASP A 307 3.91 26.58 13.30
C ASP A 307 3.18 26.51 11.94
N LEU A 308 1.83 26.48 11.95
CA LEU A 308 1.03 26.64 10.74
C LEU A 308 1.35 27.97 10.02
N GLN A 309 1.34 27.94 8.68
CA GLN A 309 1.68 29.05 7.78
C GLN A 309 3.16 29.51 7.80
N ASP A 310 4.04 28.85 8.57
CA ASP A 310 5.48 29.07 8.45
C ASP A 310 5.96 28.73 7.04
N ALA A 311 6.79 29.60 6.46
CA ALA A 311 7.48 29.32 5.21
C ALA A 311 8.57 28.26 5.41
N VAL A 312 8.66 27.31 4.48
CA VAL A 312 9.61 26.18 4.49
C VAL A 312 10.18 25.93 3.09
N ALA A 313 11.50 25.72 3.02
CA ALA A 313 12.22 25.39 1.79
C ALA A 313 12.73 23.95 1.86
N VAL A 314 12.29 23.09 0.94
CA VAL A 314 12.83 21.74 0.78
C VAL A 314 13.95 21.76 -0.24
N VAL A 315 15.09 21.16 0.11
CA VAL A 315 16.29 21.08 -0.74
C VAL A 315 16.59 19.62 -1.05
N GLY A 316 16.84 19.27 -2.31
CA GLY A 316 17.09 17.89 -2.70
C GLY A 316 17.50 17.71 -4.16
N TYR A 317 17.55 16.47 -4.63
CA TYR A 317 17.97 16.08 -5.98
C TYR A 317 16.84 15.31 -6.68
N PRO A 318 16.11 15.93 -7.63
CA PRO A 318 15.00 15.26 -8.30
C PRO A 318 15.50 14.11 -9.19
N THR A 319 14.68 13.06 -9.32
CA THR A 319 14.98 11.89 -10.17
C THR A 319 15.36 12.31 -11.60
N GLY A 320 16.42 11.70 -12.14
CA GLY A 320 16.95 11.98 -13.48
C GLY A 320 17.84 13.23 -13.58
N GLY A 321 17.92 14.07 -12.53
CA GLY A 321 18.81 15.21 -12.45
C GLY A 321 19.98 15.00 -11.49
N ASP A 322 21.14 15.56 -11.82
CA ASP A 322 22.32 15.60 -10.94
C ASP A 322 22.52 16.96 -10.24
N ASN A 323 21.74 17.96 -10.64
CA ASN A 323 21.68 19.27 -10.01
C ASN A 323 20.72 19.27 -8.81
N ILE A 324 21.04 20.10 -7.83
CA ILE A 324 20.21 20.37 -6.67
C ILE A 324 18.97 21.19 -7.08
N SER A 325 17.87 20.98 -6.38
CA SER A 325 16.58 21.65 -6.56
C SER A 325 16.09 22.18 -5.21
N VAL A 326 15.40 23.32 -5.24
CA VAL A 326 14.75 23.91 -4.07
C VAL A 326 13.29 24.13 -4.39
N THR A 327 12.39 23.60 -3.55
CA THR A 327 10.96 23.89 -3.60
C THR A 327 10.54 24.62 -2.33
N GLY A 328 9.91 25.77 -2.48
CA GLY A 328 9.37 26.56 -1.37
C GLY A 328 7.87 26.35 -1.21
N GLY A 329 7.39 26.47 0.03
CA GLY A 329 5.98 26.45 0.37
C GLY A 329 5.77 26.90 1.82
N VAL A 330 4.58 26.61 2.37
CA VAL A 330 4.21 26.86 3.76
C VAL A 330 3.68 25.61 4.44
N VAL A 331 3.78 25.59 5.76
CA VAL A 331 3.18 24.55 6.61
C VAL A 331 1.65 24.65 6.55
N SER A 332 1.04 23.63 5.95
CA SER A 332 -0.41 23.53 5.76
C SER A 332 -1.11 22.84 6.93
N ARG A 333 -0.48 21.83 7.54
CA ARG A 333 -1.06 21.06 8.65
C ARG A 333 0.01 20.32 9.46
N ILE A 334 -0.31 20.02 10.72
CA ILE A 334 0.48 19.15 11.59
C ILE A 334 -0.49 18.12 12.16
N GLU A 335 -0.33 16.85 11.79
CA GLU A 335 -1.24 15.79 12.25
C GLU A 335 -0.59 14.40 12.26
N ARG A 336 -1.28 13.42 12.82
CA ARG A 336 -0.90 12.01 12.72
C ARG A 336 -1.16 11.51 11.31
N GLN A 337 -0.13 10.99 10.66
CA GLN A 337 -0.18 10.45 9.30
C GLN A 337 0.37 9.03 9.26
N THR A 338 -0.12 8.23 8.32
CA THR A 338 0.46 6.91 8.02
C THR A 338 1.82 7.09 7.36
N TYR A 339 2.83 6.34 7.78
CA TYR A 339 4.12 6.26 7.10
C TYR A 339 4.12 4.98 6.26
N VAL A 340 3.83 5.10 4.96
CA VAL A 340 3.55 3.94 4.08
C VAL A 340 4.69 2.92 4.06
N HIS A 341 5.95 3.37 4.02
CA HIS A 341 7.12 2.49 4.05
C HIS A 341 7.19 1.66 5.33
N GLY A 342 6.86 2.23 6.48
CA GLY A 342 6.90 1.56 7.78
C GLY A 342 5.63 0.84 8.21
N ALA A 343 4.52 1.06 7.49
CA ALA A 343 3.16 0.72 7.92
C ALA A 343 2.80 1.23 9.33
N SER A 344 3.45 2.31 9.79
CA SER A 344 3.25 2.93 11.09
C SER A 344 2.32 4.15 10.97
N GLN A 345 2.00 4.79 12.10
CA GLN A 345 1.40 6.13 12.10
C GLN A 345 2.10 7.02 13.12
N LEU A 346 2.72 8.10 12.64
CA LEU A 346 3.49 9.05 13.45
C LEU A 346 3.05 10.48 13.17
N LEU A 347 3.60 11.44 13.92
CA LEU A 347 3.40 12.86 13.62
C LEU A 347 4.09 13.22 12.29
N ALA A 348 3.36 13.82 11.35
CA ALA A 348 3.92 14.42 10.14
C ALA A 348 3.50 15.89 10.02
N VAL A 349 4.29 16.66 9.29
CA VAL A 349 3.96 18.04 8.91
C VAL A 349 3.67 18.07 7.42
N GLN A 350 2.46 18.48 7.05
CA GLN A 350 2.04 18.67 5.66
C GLN A 350 2.45 20.06 5.19
N ILE A 351 3.02 20.14 3.99
CA ILE A 351 3.45 21.37 3.34
C ILE A 351 2.86 21.46 1.92
N ASP A 352 2.68 22.67 1.38
CA ASP A 352 2.21 22.88 -0.01
C ASP A 352 3.35 23.00 -1.04
N ALA A 353 4.60 22.80 -0.61
CA ALA A 353 5.74 22.67 -1.51
C ALA A 353 5.68 21.33 -2.28
N ALA A 354 5.99 21.36 -3.57
CA ALA A 354 6.10 20.14 -4.37
C ALA A 354 7.25 19.25 -3.89
N ILE A 355 6.91 17.99 -3.57
CA ILE A 355 7.87 16.92 -3.24
C ILE A 355 7.82 15.89 -4.36
N ASN A 356 8.88 15.89 -5.17
CA ASN A 356 9.04 14.96 -6.28
C ASN A 356 9.94 13.79 -5.86
N PRO A 357 9.83 12.62 -6.53
CA PRO A 357 10.81 11.55 -6.42
C PRO A 357 12.26 12.06 -6.52
N GLY A 358 13.14 11.53 -5.67
CA GLY A 358 14.52 11.97 -5.50
C GLY A 358 14.73 13.04 -4.42
N ASN A 359 13.78 13.95 -4.19
CA ASN A 359 13.89 14.94 -3.11
C ASN A 359 13.69 14.31 -1.71
N SER A 360 13.07 13.12 -1.64
CA SER A 360 12.95 12.31 -0.43
C SER A 360 14.30 12.14 0.27
N GLY A 361 14.34 12.39 1.58
CA GLY A 361 15.52 12.34 2.44
C GLY A 361 16.27 13.67 2.54
N GLY A 362 15.92 14.67 1.72
CA GLY A 362 16.47 16.02 1.80
C GLY A 362 15.88 16.84 2.96
N PRO A 363 16.56 17.91 3.42
CA PRO A 363 16.10 18.71 4.54
C PRO A 363 15.00 19.68 4.11
N ALA A 364 14.02 19.87 5.00
CA ALA A 364 13.13 21.01 5.01
C ALA A 364 13.70 22.08 5.96
N LEU A 365 13.86 23.30 5.47
CA LEU A 365 14.54 24.40 6.16
C LEU A 365 13.59 25.55 6.50
N LYS A 366 13.79 26.14 7.67
CA LYS A 366 13.20 27.42 8.11
C LYS A 366 14.22 28.16 8.96
N ASN A 367 14.47 29.45 8.69
CA ASN A 367 15.34 30.33 9.50
C ASN A 367 16.66 29.65 9.91
N ASP A 368 17.43 29.20 8.94
CA ASP A 368 18.76 28.59 9.11
C ASP A 368 18.77 27.25 9.89
N LYS A 369 17.60 26.59 10.04
CA LYS A 369 17.42 25.33 10.77
C LYS A 369 16.65 24.28 9.98
N VAL A 370 16.99 23.02 10.19
CA VAL A 370 16.23 21.87 9.69
C VAL A 370 14.97 21.67 10.54
N VAL A 371 13.80 21.80 9.92
CA VAL A 371 12.48 21.59 10.55
C VAL A 371 11.87 20.22 10.24
N GLY A 372 12.45 19.49 9.30
CA GLY A 372 12.13 18.08 9.05
C GLY A 372 12.89 17.46 7.88
N VAL A 373 12.62 16.19 7.60
CA VAL A 373 13.11 15.46 6.41
C VAL A 373 11.97 15.34 5.40
N ALA A 374 12.16 15.74 4.16
CA ALA A 374 11.16 15.56 3.11
C ALA A 374 10.90 14.07 2.84
N PHE A 375 9.62 13.67 2.79
CA PHE A 375 9.23 12.32 2.38
C PHE A 375 7.91 12.34 1.59
N GLN A 376 7.76 11.43 0.64
CA GLN A 376 6.55 11.34 -0.17
C GLN A 376 5.63 10.25 0.36
N ASN A 377 4.46 10.64 0.88
CA ASN A 377 3.52 9.72 1.50
C ASN A 377 2.40 9.23 0.55
N MET A 378 2.07 10.01 -0.48
CA MET A 378 1.02 9.71 -1.45
C MET A 378 1.54 10.06 -2.86
N MET A 379 1.28 9.18 -3.83
CA MET A 379 1.70 9.40 -5.23
C MET A 379 0.67 10.22 -6.03
N ASP A 380 -0.61 10.20 -5.64
CA ASP A 380 -1.72 10.73 -6.43
C ASP A 380 -2.23 12.12 -5.99
N ALA A 381 -1.45 12.86 -5.20
CA ALA A 381 -1.86 14.14 -4.63
C ALA A 381 -0.95 15.30 -5.07
N ASP A 382 -1.41 16.08 -6.06
CA ASP A 382 -0.73 17.28 -6.52
C ASP A 382 -0.53 18.31 -5.39
N ASN A 383 0.68 18.87 -5.29
CA ASN A 383 1.06 19.91 -4.32
C ASN A 383 0.80 19.57 -2.84
N ILE A 384 0.86 18.28 -2.47
CA ILE A 384 0.86 17.84 -1.07
C ILE A 384 2.20 17.17 -0.74
N GLY A 385 3.08 17.93 -0.10
CA GLY A 385 4.32 17.43 0.49
C GLY A 385 4.13 17.03 1.96
N TYR A 386 4.96 16.11 2.43
CA TYR A 386 5.09 15.81 3.86
C TYR A 386 6.55 15.91 4.30
N ILE A 387 6.77 16.30 5.55
CA ILE A 387 8.08 16.28 6.20
C ILE A 387 8.00 15.55 7.54
N ILE A 388 9.01 14.73 7.81
CA ILE A 388 9.24 14.02 9.07
C ILE A 388 9.73 15.07 10.08
N PRO A 389 8.96 15.44 11.11
CA PRO A 389 9.27 16.58 11.95
C PRO A 389 10.36 16.27 12.97
N VAL A 390 11.05 17.32 13.44
CA VAL A 390 12.22 17.21 14.34
C VAL A 390 12.04 16.23 15.52
N PRO A 391 10.92 16.15 16.27
CA PRO A 391 10.78 15.20 17.39
C PRO A 391 10.88 13.72 16.98
N ILE A 392 10.49 13.38 15.74
CA ILE A 392 10.63 12.02 15.20
C ILE A 392 12.11 11.75 14.84
N ILE A 393 12.81 12.76 14.32
CA ILE A 393 14.26 12.71 14.06
C ILE A 393 15.04 12.58 15.37
N GLU A 394 14.72 13.38 16.38
CA GLU A 394 15.35 13.36 17.71
C GLU A 394 15.13 12.03 18.42
N HIS A 395 13.92 11.46 18.35
CA HIS A 395 13.62 10.12 18.88
C HIS A 395 14.48 9.04 18.21
N PHE A 396 14.52 9.02 16.87
CA PHE A 396 15.33 8.08 16.09
C PHE A 396 16.82 8.20 16.42
N LEU A 397 17.36 9.43 16.43
CA LEU A 397 18.78 9.66 16.74
C LEU A 397 19.12 9.27 18.19
N ALA A 398 18.26 9.58 19.16
CA ALA A 398 18.47 9.20 20.56
C ALA A 398 18.44 7.68 20.76
N ASP A 399 17.54 6.97 20.10
CA ASP A 399 17.46 5.50 20.15
C ASP A 399 18.73 4.86 19.55
N VAL A 400 19.18 5.34 18.39
CA VAL A 400 20.39 4.88 17.70
C VAL A 400 21.69 5.21 18.48
N GLU A 401 21.72 6.30 19.25
CA GLU A 401 22.86 6.61 20.12
C GLU A 401 22.89 5.75 21.40
N GLN A 402 21.74 5.37 21.93
CA GLN A 402 21.62 4.59 23.16
C GLN A 402 21.78 3.08 22.92
N HIS A 403 21.48 2.59 21.72
CA HIS A 403 21.41 1.16 21.42
C HIS A 403 22.24 0.75 20.19
N PRO A 404 22.86 -0.44 20.19
CA PRO A 404 23.56 -0.98 19.00
C PRO A 404 22.67 -1.19 17.77
N SER A 405 21.35 -1.16 17.96
CA SER A 405 20.35 -1.24 16.89
C SER A 405 19.09 -0.50 17.31
N TYR A 406 18.54 0.26 16.37
CA TYR A 406 17.26 0.95 16.48
C TYR A 406 16.13 0.01 16.94
N LYS A 407 15.35 0.44 17.93
CA LYS A 407 14.26 -0.33 18.55
C LYS A 407 12.93 -0.03 17.89
N GLY A 408 12.64 1.22 17.55
CA GLY A 408 11.36 1.63 16.96
C GLY A 408 10.50 2.49 17.86
N PHE A 409 9.36 2.92 17.33
CA PHE A 409 8.35 3.65 18.08
C PHE A 409 7.49 2.75 18.97
N GLY A 410 7.10 3.31 20.12
CA GLY A 410 6.22 2.67 21.08
C GLY A 410 4.75 2.62 20.65
N HIS A 411 4.04 1.59 21.07
CA HIS A 411 2.61 1.39 20.81
C HIS A 411 1.89 0.87 22.06
N LEU A 412 0.73 1.46 22.38
CA LEU A 412 -0.08 1.01 23.53
C LEU A 412 -0.76 -0.34 23.30
N GLY A 413 -1.00 -0.73 22.05
CA GLY A 413 -1.74 -1.95 21.75
C GLY A 413 -3.22 -1.90 22.14
N ILE A 414 -3.87 -0.76 21.95
CA ILE A 414 -5.30 -0.58 22.24
C ILE A 414 -6.05 -0.05 21.00
N SER A 415 -7.34 -0.39 20.90
CA SER A 415 -8.27 0.34 20.04
C SER A 415 -9.23 1.16 20.91
N VAL A 416 -9.68 2.31 20.40
CA VAL A 416 -10.53 3.24 21.17
C VAL A 416 -11.75 3.73 20.37
N GLN A 417 -12.81 4.07 21.09
CA GLN A 417 -14.00 4.75 20.58
C GLN A 417 -14.09 6.18 21.13
N MET A 418 -14.34 7.14 20.24
CA MET A 418 -14.61 8.53 20.60
C MET A 418 -15.87 8.65 21.46
N ALA A 419 -15.78 9.36 22.59
CA ALA A 419 -16.88 9.53 23.54
C ALA A 419 -17.80 10.72 23.21
N SER A 420 -17.86 11.16 21.95
CA SER A 420 -18.64 12.35 21.52
C SER A 420 -20.14 12.25 21.83
N ASN A 421 -20.71 11.04 21.82
CA ASN A 421 -22.12 10.80 22.14
C ASN A 421 -22.41 11.00 23.65
N ARG A 422 -23.36 11.88 23.99
CA ARG A 422 -23.71 12.18 25.40
C ARG A 422 -24.29 10.98 26.15
N SER A 423 -25.09 10.14 25.49
CA SER A 423 -25.69 8.95 26.11
C SER A 423 -24.64 7.88 26.42
N LEU A 424 -23.62 7.73 25.56
CA LEU A 424 -22.45 6.87 25.83
C LEU A 424 -21.72 7.33 27.09
N ARG A 425 -21.41 8.63 27.21
CA ARG A 425 -20.77 9.20 28.41
C ARG A 425 -21.59 8.98 29.68
N HIS A 426 -22.90 9.20 29.60
CA HIS A 426 -23.81 9.00 30.73
C HIS A 426 -23.91 7.52 31.14
N TYR A 427 -23.97 6.60 30.17
CA TYR A 427 -23.98 5.15 30.40
C TYR A 427 -22.68 4.67 31.08
N LEU A 428 -21.54 5.25 30.71
CA LEU A 428 -20.23 4.95 31.31
C LEU A 428 -19.99 5.66 32.65
N GLY A 429 -20.98 6.39 33.18
CA GLY A 429 -20.87 7.09 34.46
C GLY A 429 -19.98 8.33 34.45
N MET A 430 -19.63 8.87 33.28
CA MET A 430 -18.79 10.07 33.17
C MET A 430 -19.53 11.30 33.72
N ALA A 431 -18.84 12.09 34.53
CA ALA A 431 -19.32 13.39 34.99
C ALA A 431 -19.46 14.39 33.84
N ALA A 432 -20.21 15.48 34.05
CA ALA A 432 -20.54 16.44 32.99
C ALA A 432 -19.33 17.21 32.44
N ASP A 433 -18.28 17.35 33.24
CA ASP A 433 -17.00 18.00 32.93
C ASP A 433 -15.90 17.01 32.48
N GLN A 434 -16.15 15.71 32.58
CA GLN A 434 -15.21 14.67 32.13
C GLN A 434 -15.27 14.50 30.61
N THR A 435 -14.09 14.32 30.03
CA THR A 435 -13.88 13.98 28.62
C THR A 435 -12.90 12.82 28.51
N GLY A 436 -12.94 12.09 27.40
CA GLY A 436 -11.99 10.99 27.17
C GLY A 436 -12.37 10.09 26.01
N VAL A 437 -11.67 8.97 25.87
CA VAL A 437 -11.98 7.92 24.88
C VAL A 437 -12.13 6.56 25.54
N VAL A 438 -13.03 5.75 24.99
CA VAL A 438 -13.39 4.43 25.55
C VAL A 438 -12.48 3.36 24.97
N VAL A 439 -11.85 2.54 25.79
CA VAL A 439 -11.04 1.40 25.34
C VAL A 439 -11.96 0.31 24.79
N CYS A 440 -11.84 0.00 23.49
CA CYS A 440 -12.64 -1.02 22.82
C CYS A 440 -12.01 -2.41 22.92
N ASP A 441 -10.70 -2.48 22.75
CA ASP A 441 -9.93 -3.73 22.79
C ASP A 441 -8.48 -3.46 23.24
N VAL A 442 -7.83 -4.50 23.76
CA VAL A 442 -6.44 -4.46 24.25
C VAL A 442 -5.71 -5.71 23.77
N LEU A 443 -4.62 -5.52 23.00
CA LEU A 443 -3.82 -6.62 22.45
C LEU A 443 -3.16 -7.43 23.58
N PRO A 444 -3.25 -8.78 23.58
CA PRO A 444 -2.84 -9.60 24.74
C PRO A 444 -1.38 -9.46 25.19
N LEU A 445 -0.47 -9.12 24.27
CA LEU A 445 0.98 -9.03 24.53
C LEU A 445 1.47 -7.60 24.80
N ALA A 446 0.61 -6.58 24.59
CA ALA A 446 0.96 -5.18 24.78
C ALA A 446 1.08 -4.82 26.26
N GLY A 447 1.87 -3.79 26.59
CA GLY A 447 2.01 -3.32 27.98
C GLY A 447 0.68 -2.91 28.62
N ALA A 448 -0.24 -2.37 27.81
CA ALA A 448 -1.60 -2.02 28.25
C ALA A 448 -2.39 -3.20 28.81
N ALA A 449 -2.13 -4.45 28.39
CA ALA A 449 -2.87 -5.63 28.85
C ALA A 449 -2.75 -5.89 30.37
N LYS A 450 -1.71 -5.34 31.02
CA LYS A 450 -1.52 -5.41 32.48
C LYS A 450 -2.33 -4.37 33.25
N ALA A 451 -2.73 -3.28 32.59
CA ALA A 451 -3.14 -2.03 33.23
C ALA A 451 -4.53 -1.55 32.80
N LEU A 452 -4.85 -1.63 31.52
CA LEU A 452 -6.10 -1.22 30.88
C LEU A 452 -7.04 -2.40 30.68
N LYS A 453 -8.34 -2.10 30.62
CA LYS A 453 -9.43 -3.04 30.37
C LYS A 453 -10.39 -2.46 29.35
N ARG A 454 -11.10 -3.33 28.65
CA ARG A 454 -12.22 -2.95 27.79
C ARG A 454 -13.29 -2.19 28.58
N HIS A 455 -13.77 -1.10 27.98
CA HIS A 455 -14.69 -0.10 28.53
C HIS A 455 -14.13 0.82 29.64
N ASP A 456 -12.83 0.79 29.92
CA ASP A 456 -12.18 1.93 30.60
C ASP A 456 -12.35 3.19 29.74
N VAL A 457 -12.51 4.36 30.37
CA VAL A 457 -12.43 5.66 29.67
C VAL A 457 -11.11 6.34 30.02
N ILE A 458 -10.23 6.52 29.04
CA ILE A 458 -8.97 7.27 29.21
C ILE A 458 -9.32 8.76 29.31
N LEU A 459 -9.07 9.35 30.49
CA LEU A 459 -9.36 10.75 30.83
C LEU A 459 -8.13 11.65 30.68
N GLU A 460 -6.96 11.18 31.12
CA GLU A 460 -5.69 11.92 31.05
C GLU A 460 -4.54 10.99 30.66
N VAL A 461 -3.53 11.52 29.96
CA VAL A 461 -2.27 10.85 29.59
C VAL A 461 -1.14 11.83 29.82
N GLU A 462 -0.11 11.46 30.59
CA GLU A 462 0.98 12.37 31.03
C GLU A 462 0.46 13.71 31.62
N GLY A 463 -0.65 13.64 32.36
CA GLY A 463 -1.34 14.80 32.94
C GLY A 463 -2.09 15.69 31.93
N LYS A 464 -2.08 15.37 30.63
CA LYS A 464 -2.85 16.06 29.59
C LYS A 464 -4.24 15.45 29.46
N LYS A 465 -5.28 16.29 29.58
CA LYS A 465 -6.68 15.88 29.42
C LYS A 465 -6.98 15.45 27.99
N VAL A 466 -7.53 14.24 27.83
CA VAL A 466 -7.98 13.68 26.57
C VAL A 466 -9.42 14.16 26.31
N ALA A 467 -9.65 14.75 25.14
CA ALA A 467 -10.98 15.17 24.70
C ALA A 467 -11.80 14.00 24.15
N ASN A 468 -13.10 14.23 23.95
CA ASN A 468 -14.04 13.19 23.48
C ASN A 468 -13.76 12.69 22.05
N ASP A 469 -12.96 13.42 21.27
CA ASP A 469 -12.45 13.07 19.95
C ASP A 469 -11.09 12.33 20.00
N GLY A 470 -10.54 12.07 21.19
CA GLY A 470 -9.23 11.46 21.38
C GLY A 470 -8.06 12.41 21.28
N THR A 471 -8.27 13.72 21.20
CA THR A 471 -7.18 14.69 21.11
C THR A 471 -6.71 15.20 22.47
N VAL A 472 -5.42 15.52 22.58
CA VAL A 472 -4.81 16.30 23.68
C VAL A 472 -4.40 17.69 23.19
N ALA A 473 -4.16 18.61 24.11
CA ALA A 473 -3.60 19.92 23.75
C ALA A 473 -2.14 19.78 23.31
N PHE A 474 -1.79 20.32 22.15
CA PHE A 474 -0.43 20.26 21.59
C PHE A 474 0.32 21.57 21.82
N ARG A 475 -0.10 22.65 21.15
CA ARG A 475 0.53 23.98 21.16
C ARG A 475 -0.52 25.05 20.91
N ARG A 476 -0.47 26.17 21.64
CA ARG A 476 -1.45 27.28 21.50
C ARG A 476 -2.90 26.78 21.48
N SER A 477 -3.53 26.76 20.30
CA SER A 477 -4.92 26.29 20.06
C SER A 477 -4.99 24.95 19.30
N GLU A 478 -3.85 24.37 18.93
CA GLU A 478 -3.73 23.11 18.18
C GLU A 478 -3.85 21.89 19.09
N ARG A 479 -4.34 20.81 18.50
CA ARG A 479 -4.61 19.54 19.18
C ARG A 479 -4.14 18.38 18.31
N VAL A 480 -3.54 17.37 18.92
CA VAL A 480 -3.10 16.12 18.26
C VAL A 480 -3.75 14.93 18.96
N PHE A 481 -3.76 13.76 18.32
CA PHE A 481 -4.27 12.55 18.97
C PHE A 481 -3.42 12.18 20.20
N PHE A 482 -4.05 11.65 21.24
CA PHE A 482 -3.40 11.45 22.55
C PHE A 482 -2.17 10.52 22.51
N ASP A 483 -2.05 9.67 21.51
CA ASP A 483 -0.94 8.75 21.39
C ASP A 483 0.37 9.41 20.97
N TYR A 484 0.35 10.67 20.50
CA TYR A 484 1.55 11.48 20.34
C TYR A 484 2.44 11.49 21.61
N GLU A 485 1.82 11.47 22.79
CA GLU A 485 2.53 11.37 24.07
C GLU A 485 3.28 10.04 24.21
N VAL A 486 2.75 8.94 23.66
CA VAL A 486 3.38 7.61 23.61
C VAL A 486 4.51 7.59 22.59
N LEU A 487 4.30 8.22 21.43
CA LEU A 487 5.31 8.34 20.38
C LEU A 487 6.51 9.20 20.80
N SER A 488 6.36 10.04 21.82
CA SER A 488 7.46 10.81 22.42
C SER A 488 8.37 9.98 23.35
N LYS A 489 8.00 8.73 23.66
CA LYS A 489 8.69 7.83 24.60
C LYS A 489 9.54 6.78 23.87
N GLN A 490 10.59 6.31 24.53
CA GLN A 490 11.37 5.17 24.06
C GLN A 490 10.70 3.84 24.45
N ILE A 491 11.04 2.76 23.76
CA ILE A 491 10.56 1.42 24.12
C ILE A 491 11.14 1.01 25.47
N GLY A 492 10.27 0.60 26.40
CA GLY A 492 10.61 0.30 27.79
C GLY A 492 10.27 1.42 28.78
N ASP A 493 9.99 2.64 28.30
CA ASP A 493 9.47 3.72 29.14
C ASP A 493 8.09 3.37 29.71
N VAL A 494 7.69 4.09 30.75
CA VAL A 494 6.34 4.00 31.35
C VAL A 494 5.60 5.32 31.11
N ILE A 495 4.33 5.20 30.72
CA ILE A 495 3.41 6.35 30.56
C ILE A 495 2.31 6.29 31.61
N SER A 496 2.03 7.43 32.25
CA SER A 496 0.99 7.56 33.27
C SER A 496 -0.34 7.96 32.63
N MET A 497 -1.42 7.27 33.01
CA MET A 497 -2.77 7.53 32.49
C MET A 497 -3.79 7.57 33.63
N LYS A 498 -4.79 8.44 33.54
CA LYS A 498 -5.99 8.37 34.38
C LYS A 498 -7.13 7.75 33.59
N VAL A 499 -7.77 6.75 34.17
CA VAL A 499 -8.92 6.05 33.58
C VAL A 499 -10.14 6.08 34.49
N LEU A 500 -11.33 6.23 33.92
CA LEU A 500 -12.59 5.91 34.58
C LEU A 500 -12.85 4.41 34.42
N ARG A 501 -13.03 3.69 35.52
CA ARG A 501 -13.34 2.26 35.54
C ARG A 501 -14.33 1.95 36.65
N ASP A 502 -15.50 1.45 36.26
CA ASP A 502 -16.63 1.12 37.15
C ASP A 502 -17.17 2.34 37.94
N GLY A 503 -17.00 3.54 37.39
CA GLY A 503 -17.38 4.83 38.02
C GLY A 503 -16.27 5.50 38.84
N ASP A 504 -15.21 4.77 39.17
CA ASP A 504 -14.05 5.28 39.91
C ASP A 504 -12.95 5.77 38.96
N VAL A 505 -12.29 6.89 39.29
CA VAL A 505 -11.07 7.34 38.61
C VAL A 505 -9.86 6.61 39.21
N LYS A 506 -9.04 6.01 38.35
CA LYS A 506 -7.86 5.22 38.71
C LYS A 506 -6.65 5.72 37.92
N GLU A 507 -5.53 5.92 38.60
CA GLU A 507 -4.23 6.11 37.95
C GLU A 507 -3.66 4.74 37.60
N VAL A 508 -3.13 4.62 36.39
CA VAL A 508 -2.51 3.40 35.85
C VAL A 508 -1.24 3.76 35.10
N GLU A 509 -0.26 2.86 35.18
CA GLU A 509 1.01 2.96 34.47
C GLU A 509 1.03 1.93 33.34
N VAL A 510 1.42 2.36 32.14
CA VAL A 510 1.50 1.50 30.96
C VAL A 510 2.93 1.46 30.45
N GLU A 511 3.51 0.26 30.39
CA GLU A 511 4.81 -0.02 29.77
C GLU A 511 4.70 0.17 28.24
N VAL A 512 5.52 1.05 27.68
CA VAL A 512 5.59 1.34 26.25
C VAL A 512 6.36 0.22 25.56
N LYS A 513 5.69 -0.51 24.65
CA LYS A 513 6.28 -1.64 23.91
C LYS A 513 6.23 -1.42 22.41
N LYS A 514 7.11 -2.10 21.67
CA LYS A 514 6.98 -2.23 20.20
C LYS A 514 5.65 -2.93 19.86
N ALA A 515 5.04 -2.54 18.76
CA ALA A 515 3.89 -3.27 18.22
C ALA A 515 4.31 -4.68 17.77
N ASP A 516 3.58 -5.69 18.21
CA ASP A 516 3.87 -7.10 17.94
C ASP A 516 2.72 -7.74 17.14
N TYR A 517 2.96 -7.92 15.84
CA TYR A 517 1.94 -8.35 14.87
C TYR A 517 2.00 -9.86 14.63
N LEU A 518 0.85 -10.50 14.43
CA LEU A 518 0.80 -11.93 14.05
C LEU A 518 1.28 -12.18 12.61
N VAL A 519 1.06 -11.18 11.74
CA VAL A 519 1.48 -11.16 10.34
C VAL A 519 2.19 -9.83 10.12
N THR A 520 3.51 -9.87 9.94
CA THR A 520 4.33 -8.66 9.88
C THR A 520 3.95 -7.80 8.65
N PRO A 521 3.66 -6.49 8.81
CA PRO A 521 3.29 -5.63 7.69
C PRO A 521 4.40 -5.42 6.65
N THR A 522 5.67 -5.47 7.06
CA THR A 522 6.86 -5.16 6.26
C THR A 522 8.05 -5.99 6.74
N THR A 523 8.95 -6.37 5.84
CA THR A 523 10.18 -7.14 6.14
C THR A 523 11.31 -6.68 5.23
N TYR A 524 11.77 -5.45 5.45
CA TYR A 524 12.92 -4.87 4.74
C TYR A 524 14.22 -5.25 5.44
N ASP A 525 15.31 -5.36 4.68
CA ASP A 525 16.67 -5.64 5.19
C ASP A 525 16.80 -6.98 5.96
N GLU A 526 15.75 -7.80 5.95
CA GLU A 526 15.65 -9.13 6.57
C GLU A 526 15.36 -10.20 5.51
N LEU A 527 16.03 -11.36 5.60
CA LEU A 527 15.72 -12.51 4.74
C LEU A 527 14.46 -13.23 5.25
N PRO A 528 13.49 -13.59 4.39
CA PRO A 528 12.31 -14.34 4.82
C PRO A 528 12.70 -15.69 5.41
N LYS A 529 12.18 -16.01 6.60
CA LYS A 529 12.38 -17.33 7.22
C LYS A 529 11.67 -18.41 6.40
N TYR A 530 12.41 -19.42 5.95
CA TYR A 530 11.83 -20.60 5.28
C TYR A 530 12.62 -21.88 5.61
N PHE A 531 11.99 -23.03 5.36
CA PHE A 531 12.70 -24.29 5.11
C PHE A 531 11.99 -25.09 4.02
N ILE A 532 12.70 -26.05 3.41
CA ILE A 532 12.15 -26.93 2.38
C ILE A 532 12.25 -28.38 2.85
N HIS A 533 11.14 -29.14 2.76
CA HIS A 533 11.14 -30.56 3.05
C HIS A 533 10.24 -31.32 2.08
N ALA A 534 10.77 -32.35 1.41
CA ALA A 534 10.09 -33.12 0.36
C ALA A 534 9.43 -32.23 -0.73
N GLY A 535 10.05 -31.08 -1.03
CA GLY A 535 9.57 -30.09 -1.99
C GLY A 535 8.51 -29.11 -1.46
N PHE A 536 7.94 -29.34 -0.28
CA PHE A 536 7.11 -28.33 0.38
C PHE A 536 7.99 -27.21 0.90
N VAL A 537 7.68 -25.98 0.51
CA VAL A 537 8.32 -24.75 1.00
C VAL A 537 7.48 -24.23 2.15
N PHE A 538 8.00 -24.30 3.37
CA PHE A 538 7.35 -23.75 4.56
C PHE A 538 7.97 -22.40 4.88
N THR A 539 7.12 -21.39 5.11
CA THR A 539 7.55 -20.02 5.38
C THR A 539 6.67 -19.38 6.45
N ALA A 540 7.22 -18.41 7.17
CA ALA A 540 6.47 -17.54 8.06
C ALA A 540 5.64 -16.56 7.21
N PHE A 541 4.34 -16.49 7.47
CA PHE A 541 3.42 -15.68 6.68
C PHE A 541 3.50 -14.20 7.07
N THR A 542 3.77 -13.34 6.08
CA THR A 542 3.92 -11.88 6.23
C THR A 542 3.10 -11.15 5.16
N GLN A 543 2.79 -9.87 5.36
CA GLN A 543 2.06 -9.10 4.34
C GLN A 543 2.83 -8.96 3.01
N PRO A 544 4.17 -8.81 2.98
CA PRO A 544 4.94 -8.89 1.74
C PRO A 544 4.65 -10.12 0.89
N TYR A 545 4.40 -11.30 1.48
CA TYR A 545 3.96 -12.49 0.72
C TYR A 545 2.63 -12.27 -0.02
N LEU A 546 1.67 -11.55 0.56
CA LEU A 546 0.42 -11.20 -0.14
C LEU A 546 0.64 -10.19 -1.26
N ARG A 547 1.54 -9.21 -1.08
CA ARG A 547 1.78 -8.14 -2.08
C ARG A 547 2.31 -8.66 -3.42
N GLU A 548 2.88 -9.86 -3.45
CA GLU A 548 3.27 -10.54 -4.69
C GLU A 548 2.06 -10.98 -5.56
N TRP A 549 0.82 -10.86 -5.06
CA TRP A 549 -0.42 -11.01 -5.83
C TRP A 549 -0.81 -9.74 -6.64
N GLY A 550 0.07 -8.73 -6.68
CA GLY A 550 -0.08 -7.49 -7.43
C GLY A 550 -0.60 -6.33 -6.59
N GLU A 551 -0.79 -5.17 -7.22
CA GLU A 551 -1.27 -3.94 -6.54
C GLU A 551 -2.63 -4.16 -5.87
N ASP A 552 -3.54 -4.87 -6.55
CA ASP A 552 -4.87 -5.28 -6.05
C ASP A 552 -4.84 -6.52 -5.12
N TRP A 553 -3.72 -6.85 -4.45
CA TRP A 553 -3.61 -8.01 -3.56
C TRP A 553 -4.72 -8.11 -2.51
N ALA A 554 -5.29 -6.98 -2.09
CA ALA A 554 -6.42 -6.93 -1.16
C ALA A 554 -7.69 -7.64 -1.70
N TYR A 555 -7.83 -7.75 -3.02
CA TYR A 555 -8.95 -8.41 -3.70
C TYR A 555 -8.56 -9.72 -4.39
N THR A 556 -7.31 -9.85 -4.84
CA THR A 556 -6.83 -11.02 -5.59
C THR A 556 -6.28 -12.14 -4.71
N SER A 557 -5.74 -11.83 -3.53
CA SER A 557 -5.07 -12.83 -2.67
C SER A 557 -6.04 -13.77 -1.93
N PRO A 558 -5.57 -14.93 -1.42
CA PRO A 558 -6.42 -15.92 -0.74
C PRO A 558 -7.12 -15.32 0.48
N ARG A 559 -8.47 -15.29 0.45
CA ARG A 559 -9.30 -14.60 1.46
C ARG A 559 -9.00 -14.97 2.91
N GLN A 560 -8.62 -16.22 3.19
CA GLN A 560 -8.25 -16.66 4.55
C GLN A 560 -6.94 -15.98 5.02
N LEU A 561 -5.90 -15.98 4.18
CA LEU A 561 -4.63 -15.31 4.47
C LEU A 561 -4.81 -13.78 4.54
N HIS A 562 -5.62 -13.19 3.65
CA HIS A 562 -5.96 -11.78 3.70
C HIS A 562 -6.66 -11.39 5.02
N HIS A 563 -7.59 -12.21 5.50
CA HIS A 563 -8.24 -11.98 6.80
C HIS A 563 -7.24 -12.06 7.96
N GLU A 564 -6.37 -13.07 7.99
CA GLU A 564 -5.30 -13.20 9.00
C GLU A 564 -4.32 -12.00 8.94
N ALA A 565 -4.01 -11.49 7.75
CA ALA A 565 -3.12 -10.34 7.56
C ALA A 565 -3.67 -9.00 8.07
N LEU A 566 -5.00 -8.84 8.08
CA LEU A 566 -5.67 -7.61 8.55
C LEU A 566 -6.18 -7.70 9.99
N PHE A 567 -6.63 -8.88 10.43
CA PHE A 567 -7.34 -9.07 11.71
C PHE A 567 -6.68 -10.10 12.64
N GLY A 568 -5.54 -10.68 12.24
CA GLY A 568 -4.80 -11.65 13.03
C GLY A 568 -4.17 -11.01 14.28
N ILE A 569 -4.61 -11.45 15.46
CA ILE A 569 -4.08 -11.00 16.76
C ILE A 569 -3.10 -12.05 17.29
N LYS A 570 -1.88 -11.63 17.61
CA LYS A 570 -0.87 -12.49 18.23
C LYS A 570 -1.24 -12.72 19.71
N LYS A 571 -1.31 -13.98 20.12
CA LYS A 571 -1.83 -14.40 21.44
C LYS A 571 -0.77 -15.02 22.34
N LYS A 572 0.33 -15.50 21.76
CA LYS A 572 1.48 -16.07 22.48
C LYS A 572 2.76 -15.38 21.99
N GLU A 573 3.71 -15.23 22.90
CA GLU A 573 5.03 -14.72 22.54
C GLU A 573 5.68 -15.61 21.46
N GLY A 574 6.36 -14.99 20.50
CA GLY A 574 6.98 -15.69 19.36
C GLY A 574 6.02 -16.44 18.42
N GLN A 575 4.70 -16.30 18.53
CA GLN A 575 3.73 -16.95 17.63
C GLN A 575 3.81 -16.41 16.20
N GLU A 576 3.91 -17.32 15.22
CA GLU A 576 3.87 -16.99 13.78
C GLU A 576 2.76 -17.81 13.10
N ILE A 577 2.25 -17.34 11.95
CA ILE A 577 1.46 -18.20 11.05
C ILE A 577 2.44 -18.87 10.08
N VAL A 578 2.50 -20.20 10.11
CA VAL A 578 3.25 -20.99 9.12
C VAL A 578 2.33 -21.34 7.95
N ILE A 579 2.81 -21.17 6.72
CA ILE A 579 2.11 -21.60 5.50
C ILE A 579 2.96 -22.55 4.65
N VAL A 580 2.30 -23.37 3.85
CA VAL A 580 2.88 -23.97 2.64
C VAL A 580 2.99 -22.85 1.61
N GLY A 581 4.14 -22.17 1.55
CA GLY A 581 4.36 -21.04 0.64
C GLY A 581 4.31 -21.46 -0.84
N HIS A 582 4.89 -22.62 -1.16
CA HIS A 582 4.86 -23.24 -2.49
C HIS A 582 5.15 -24.75 -2.40
N VAL A 583 4.96 -25.49 -3.50
CA VAL A 583 5.26 -26.93 -3.60
C VAL A 583 6.08 -27.17 -4.87
N LEU A 584 7.33 -27.59 -4.69
CA LEU A 584 8.25 -27.99 -5.75
C LEU A 584 7.92 -29.44 -6.15
N ALA A 585 7.25 -29.59 -7.29
CA ALA A 585 6.71 -30.87 -7.74
C ALA A 585 7.79 -31.96 -7.90
N ASP A 586 7.56 -33.11 -7.26
CA ASP A 586 8.39 -34.31 -7.31
C ASP A 586 7.51 -35.54 -7.05
N GLN A 587 7.98 -36.73 -7.42
CA GLN A 587 7.27 -37.99 -7.18
C GLN A 587 6.85 -38.17 -5.71
N ILE A 588 7.62 -37.66 -4.74
CA ILE A 588 7.30 -37.78 -3.31
C ILE A 588 6.05 -36.98 -2.87
N ASN A 589 5.69 -35.93 -3.62
CA ASN A 589 4.60 -35.00 -3.27
C ASN A 589 3.47 -34.97 -4.32
N THR A 590 3.42 -35.98 -5.19
CA THR A 590 2.40 -36.11 -6.23
C THR A 590 0.98 -36.09 -5.65
N GLY A 591 0.12 -35.19 -6.14
CA GLY A 591 -1.24 -34.96 -5.67
C GLY A 591 -1.39 -33.88 -4.60
N TYR A 592 -0.28 -33.30 -4.10
CA TYR A 592 -0.25 -32.22 -3.12
C TYR A 592 0.14 -30.85 -3.71
N GLU A 593 0.34 -30.74 -5.02
CA GLU A 593 0.89 -29.56 -5.71
C GLU A 593 0.02 -28.30 -5.54
N TRP A 594 -1.28 -28.48 -5.31
CA TRP A 594 -2.28 -27.43 -5.12
C TRP A 594 -2.39 -26.92 -3.67
N LEU A 595 -1.68 -27.53 -2.71
CA LEU A 595 -1.74 -27.15 -1.29
C LEU A 595 -0.95 -25.88 -0.93
N ALA A 596 -0.37 -25.18 -1.91
CA ALA A 596 0.21 -23.86 -1.69
C ALA A 596 -0.82 -22.88 -1.07
N THR A 597 -0.32 -21.88 -0.35
CA THR A 597 -1.08 -20.88 0.43
C THR A 597 -1.88 -21.41 1.64
N HIS A 598 -1.89 -22.72 1.90
CA HIS A 598 -2.57 -23.27 3.07
C HIS A 598 -1.74 -23.07 4.33
N ARG A 599 -2.39 -22.63 5.42
CA ARG A 599 -1.79 -22.52 6.75
C ARG A 599 -1.57 -23.91 7.35
N VAL A 600 -0.38 -24.13 7.91
CA VAL A 600 -0.09 -25.32 8.74
C VAL A 600 -0.69 -25.10 10.14
N SER A 601 -1.36 -26.11 10.67
CA SER A 601 -2.00 -26.07 11.99
C SER A 601 -1.31 -26.97 13.00
N LYS A 602 -0.98 -28.21 12.60
CA LYS A 602 -0.39 -29.24 13.46
C LYS A 602 0.65 -30.06 12.73
N PHE A 603 1.54 -30.68 13.51
CA PHE A 603 2.43 -31.75 13.09
C PHE A 603 2.26 -32.93 14.04
N ASN A 604 1.98 -34.12 13.49
CA ASN A 604 1.69 -35.36 14.24
C ASN A 604 0.65 -35.19 15.37
N GLY A 605 -0.36 -34.32 15.16
CA GLY A 605 -1.42 -34.02 16.15
C GLY A 605 -1.10 -32.87 17.12
N GLU A 606 0.16 -32.46 17.25
CA GLU A 606 0.60 -31.36 18.10
C GLU A 606 0.48 -29.99 17.40
N ASP A 607 0.02 -28.97 18.12
CA ASP A 607 -0.04 -27.60 17.60
C ASP A 607 1.36 -27.04 17.35
N ILE A 608 1.49 -26.22 16.31
CA ILE A 608 2.71 -25.46 15.99
C ILE A 608 2.60 -24.03 16.53
N LEU A 609 3.67 -23.53 17.16
CA LEU A 609 3.76 -22.14 17.62
C LEU A 609 4.24 -21.19 16.50
N ASN A 610 5.28 -21.60 15.77
CA ASN A 610 5.96 -20.80 14.74
C ASN A 610 6.80 -21.69 13.81
N LEU A 611 7.52 -21.10 12.85
CA LEU A 611 8.28 -21.88 11.86
C LEU A 611 9.47 -22.64 12.49
N ASP A 612 10.10 -22.06 13.50
CA ASP A 612 11.23 -22.66 14.22
C ASP A 612 10.80 -23.90 15.05
N ASP A 613 9.68 -23.82 15.76
CA ASP A 613 9.04 -24.93 16.48
C ASP A 613 8.64 -26.08 15.53
N PHE A 614 8.06 -25.74 14.37
CA PHE A 614 7.72 -26.75 13.37
C PHE A 614 8.96 -27.47 12.82
N TRP A 615 10.03 -26.73 12.52
CA TRP A 615 11.30 -27.30 12.05
C TRP A 615 11.94 -28.21 13.10
N GLN A 616 11.94 -27.79 14.38
CA GLN A 616 12.45 -28.61 15.48
C GLN A 616 11.66 -29.91 15.63
N LYS A 617 10.33 -29.85 15.64
CA LYS A 617 9.45 -31.03 15.68
C LYS A 617 9.72 -31.98 14.52
N LEU A 618 9.86 -31.45 13.30
CA LEU A 618 10.14 -32.23 12.11
C LEU A 618 11.51 -32.96 12.20
N ARG A 619 12.58 -32.27 12.61
CA ARG A 619 13.93 -32.88 12.77
C ARG A 619 14.01 -33.88 13.93
N GLN A 620 13.25 -33.66 15.00
CA GLN A 620 13.26 -34.51 16.19
C GLN A 620 12.34 -35.73 16.03
N ASN A 621 11.39 -35.70 15.10
CA ASN A 621 10.49 -36.82 14.84
C ASN A 621 11.24 -38.13 14.53
N ARG A 622 10.71 -39.25 15.04
CA ARG A 622 11.20 -40.60 14.80
C ARG A 622 10.14 -41.55 14.24
N GLU A 623 8.90 -41.08 14.10
CA GLU A 623 7.83 -41.85 13.45
C GLU A 623 8.15 -42.16 11.99
N THR A 624 7.50 -43.21 11.46
CA THR A 624 7.61 -43.61 10.05
C THR A 624 7.02 -42.55 9.12
N PHE A 625 5.91 -41.93 9.53
CA PHE A 625 5.21 -40.94 8.74
C PHE A 625 5.35 -39.53 9.33
N LEU A 626 5.40 -38.55 8.43
CA LEU A 626 5.22 -37.14 8.74
C LEU A 626 3.76 -36.81 8.44
N LYS A 627 2.98 -36.42 9.46
CA LYS A 627 1.60 -35.97 9.33
C LYS A 627 1.54 -34.46 9.57
N ILE A 628 1.37 -33.71 8.49
CA ILE A 628 1.24 -32.24 8.54
C ILE A 628 -0.23 -31.91 8.27
N GLU A 629 -0.88 -31.23 9.21
CA GLU A 629 -2.33 -30.97 9.16
C GLU A 629 -2.58 -29.50 8.87
N LEU A 630 -3.38 -29.23 7.83
CA LEU A 630 -3.60 -27.90 7.31
C LEU A 630 -4.91 -27.30 7.82
N HIS A 631 -4.95 -25.97 7.86
CA HIS A 631 -6.13 -25.19 8.19
C HIS A 631 -7.16 -25.28 7.05
N GLY A 632 -8.11 -26.20 7.23
CA GLY A 632 -9.12 -26.59 6.23
C GLY A 632 -9.54 -28.06 6.40
N GLY A 633 -8.66 -28.87 6.98
CA GLY A 633 -8.88 -30.30 7.23
C GLY A 633 -8.05 -31.22 6.31
N GLU A 634 -7.35 -30.65 5.34
CA GLU A 634 -6.39 -31.36 4.50
C GLU A 634 -5.21 -31.87 5.32
N ILE A 635 -4.67 -33.02 4.92
CA ILE A 635 -3.49 -33.64 5.54
C ILE A 635 -2.47 -33.99 4.47
N ILE A 636 -1.20 -33.67 4.74
CA ILE A 636 -0.05 -34.15 3.99
C ILE A 636 0.55 -35.30 4.79
N ILE A 637 0.64 -36.48 4.15
CA ILE A 637 1.29 -37.67 4.72
C ILE A 637 2.49 -38.02 3.85
N LEU A 638 3.67 -38.12 4.46
CA LEU A 638 4.91 -38.52 3.79
C LEU A 638 5.61 -39.61 4.59
N ASP A 639 6.23 -40.58 3.91
CA ASP A 639 7.24 -41.43 4.56
C ASP A 639 8.47 -40.58 4.89
N ARG A 640 8.91 -40.59 6.15
CA ARG A 640 10.00 -39.72 6.63
C ARG A 640 11.32 -40.01 5.92
N VAL A 641 11.66 -41.28 5.70
CA VAL A 641 12.96 -41.67 5.13
C VAL A 641 13.01 -41.33 3.63
N GLU A 642 11.91 -41.54 2.91
CA GLU A 642 11.82 -41.15 1.50
C GLU A 642 11.71 -39.62 1.32
N ALA A 643 11.06 -38.91 2.25
CA ALA A 643 11.02 -37.45 2.28
C ALA A 643 12.42 -36.82 2.51
N GLU A 644 13.21 -37.36 3.44
CA GLU A 644 14.61 -36.95 3.69
C GLU A 644 15.49 -37.16 2.44
N LYS A 645 15.37 -38.32 1.76
CA LYS A 645 16.09 -38.61 0.50
C LYS A 645 15.67 -37.68 -0.63
N ALA A 646 14.36 -37.51 -0.82
CA ALA A 646 13.81 -36.69 -1.90
C ALA A 646 14.19 -35.22 -1.76
N SER A 647 14.27 -34.69 -0.53
CA SER A 647 14.60 -33.28 -0.27
C SER A 647 15.89 -32.83 -0.98
N ARG A 648 16.98 -33.61 -0.90
CA ARG A 648 18.26 -33.28 -1.57
C ARG A 648 18.14 -33.30 -3.10
N ARG A 649 17.45 -34.32 -3.65
CA ARG A 649 17.17 -34.43 -5.10
C ARG A 649 16.40 -33.21 -5.60
N ILE A 650 15.37 -32.80 -4.86
CA ILE A 650 14.50 -31.68 -5.24
C ILE A 650 15.31 -30.38 -5.23
N MET A 651 16.08 -30.10 -4.19
CA MET A 651 16.96 -28.93 -4.15
C MET A 651 17.91 -28.87 -5.35
N ALA A 652 18.57 -29.98 -5.69
CA ALA A 652 19.45 -30.06 -6.84
C ALA A 652 18.71 -29.82 -8.18
N ASN A 653 17.55 -30.45 -8.37
CA ASN A 653 16.71 -30.29 -9.56
C ASN A 653 16.25 -28.83 -9.76
N TYR A 654 15.86 -28.16 -8.67
CA TYR A 654 15.37 -26.78 -8.68
C TYR A 654 16.48 -25.73 -8.48
N ARG A 655 17.75 -26.16 -8.40
CA ARG A 655 18.95 -25.31 -8.24
C ARG A 655 18.90 -24.41 -6.99
N ILE A 656 18.43 -24.97 -5.88
CA ILE A 656 18.37 -24.32 -4.57
C ILE A 656 19.61 -24.75 -3.78
N SER A 657 20.45 -23.79 -3.37
CA SER A 657 21.72 -24.09 -2.69
C SER A 657 21.52 -24.55 -1.25
N ASP A 658 20.59 -23.93 -0.52
CA ASP A 658 20.46 -24.08 0.92
C ASP A 658 19.00 -24.29 1.36
N THR A 659 18.81 -25.03 2.46
CA THR A 659 17.48 -25.39 3.01
C THR A 659 17.13 -24.63 4.28
N LEU A 660 18.03 -23.80 4.79
CA LEU A 660 18.06 -23.43 6.20
C LEU A 660 17.40 -22.08 6.50
N LEU A 661 16.53 -22.15 7.51
CA LEU A 661 16.14 -21.05 8.38
C LEU A 661 17.35 -20.19 8.72
N HIS A 662 17.39 -18.98 8.16
CA HIS A 662 18.28 -17.91 8.61
C HIS A 662 17.76 -17.36 9.95
N SER A 663 17.83 -18.19 10.98
CA SER A 663 17.79 -17.71 12.37
C SER A 663 19.05 -16.88 12.64
N HIS A 664 18.98 -15.93 13.57
CA HIS A 664 20.05 -14.93 13.85
C HIS A 664 21.39 -15.50 14.38
N HIS A 665 21.64 -16.80 14.26
CA HIS A 665 22.95 -17.38 14.51
C HIS A 665 23.93 -17.06 13.37
N LEU A 666 24.64 -15.95 13.54
CA LEU A 666 26.02 -15.81 13.09
C LEU A 666 26.78 -17.11 13.32
N ARG A 667 27.15 -17.80 12.23
CA ARG A 667 28.21 -18.84 12.13
C ARG A 667 28.68 -19.44 13.47
N THR A 668 27.84 -20.24 14.13
CA THR A 668 28.30 -21.23 15.11
C THR A 668 28.56 -22.54 14.36
N GLY A 669 29.83 -22.94 14.28
CA GLY A 669 30.36 -23.85 13.26
C GLY A 669 30.07 -25.34 13.43
N ASP A 670 28.81 -25.73 13.65
CA ASP A 670 28.43 -27.13 13.89
C ASP A 670 27.88 -27.87 12.65
N ASP A 671 27.55 -27.18 11.55
CA ASP A 671 27.12 -27.82 10.28
C ASP A 671 28.29 -28.27 9.37
N ALA A 672 29.52 -28.34 9.91
CA ALA A 672 30.74 -28.62 9.15
C ALA A 672 31.04 -30.12 8.88
N ASP A 673 30.22 -31.06 9.39
CA ASP A 673 30.59 -32.50 9.48
C ASP A 673 29.65 -33.47 8.74
N MET A 674 29.01 -33.02 7.64
CA MET A 674 28.15 -33.86 6.79
C MET A 674 28.49 -33.83 5.28
N SER A 675 29.66 -33.29 4.91
CA SER A 675 30.18 -33.30 3.52
C SER A 675 31.37 -34.25 3.33
N GLY A 676 31.35 -35.40 4.01
CA GLY A 676 32.46 -36.34 4.08
C GLY A 676 32.09 -37.81 3.85
N GLN A 677 31.48 -38.14 2.70
CA GLN A 677 31.56 -39.45 2.01
C GLN A 677 30.64 -39.50 0.76
N GLU A 678 31.19 -39.13 -0.41
CA GLU A 678 31.25 -39.92 -1.66
C GLU A 678 32.02 -39.15 -2.75
#